data_AF-A0A6J4JAH4-F1
#
_entry.id   AF-A0A6J4JAH4-F1
#
_cell.length_a   1.000
_cell.length_b   1.000
_cell.length_c   1.000
_cell.angle_alpha   90.00
_cell.angle_beta   90.00
_cell.angle_gamma   90.00
#
_symmetry.space_group_name_H-M   'P 1'
#
loop_
_entity.id
_entity.type
_entity.pdbx_description
1 polymer ?
#
loop_
_entity_poly.entity_id
_entity_poly.type
_entity_poly.pdbx_seq_one_letter_code
_entity_poly.pdbx_strand_id
1 'polypeptide(L)'
;MSTTAPEPRGIGRLLFVCLLSLYLVTGGGKGYSVDGGFGYEMAKTVFLDPKHEYFQRFKSAFARWGALLPLLGQPFVLAGDALSRVAPERDALVVDGHTFRVEDWPALGAGGRFEAPLPEGGGVTADRLAIVSFLSNSLATDQGATVGQVRVWSAGQPVVLPVRAGVETAEWAYDRPDVRGLARHQRPRVVGQWIGQPRGNLYYAEVVLPNAMRVTSWELLGGSGDARWHVRAAAFREAGSGQWRDAQTGARFWSERQTRDFFTRLGYSTLNAFTTAGTAALVYAILGLLEYGLTTRVVAALGYGVATMAWPYAKLDFSEPASTMFALLAVWALLRVSLTPPGSGPLRPSSPPARAHSPASPGDPGLRAAFALGALASLGLLLAMVGKYTAGLWAGAVLAQWAVSSGWWQAESRPRALAFGAMTVLPAGVLGVLAVAVMAAYAGETPVLYRNLTERLREDWLSLPLWTGLRGLLFSPGKSLFLYSPWLLLALPGGVLLWRRHRRLAALFTVFPAVVVVLYGMKLVWHGGGWGPRYLVPMVPLLSIAAAPAVEWLLERGRATRGVLVGLAAVSVGVQLLGVAKDPEQFPTMVRQHVAPALPDLGSRLGGRDYWVARGGEGLARALLDPRDGGGAARLRGLGYLWGYPDALLELPVTQERSFALSLYFVDWDRQARRQTVEVEDALGLRVWQLDTDFSGGVWGTWEVMAAPGRPVRVRLTQRGPDTAVLSAAVFDAPRGERREAPVLDRETKGNWLGRYGAEGYVLFAWHSFDVDQERRPNYLAGVEASHTGDRPDPRIHVEIAEADLLDTPLLYAAPFSPLLGNAWLLAADTANLVLPARADLAQAILGRPPWTWFGVAAPRLEQPAFGLGLDFWPTLLYTNYASHSGVIGAMWVTLLALEAVLIGSVGLLLPRLGWPARLAGTWVGVLAVGLMVFDVLQVRG
;
A
#
# COMPACT_ATOMS: atom_id res chain seq x y z
N MET A 1 -17.17 50.00 8.46
CA MET A 1 -16.13 50.37 9.45
C MET A 1 -16.25 49.41 10.62
N SER A 2 -15.32 48.47 10.77
CA SER A 2 -15.31 47.47 11.85
C SER A 2 -14.01 47.66 12.61
N THR A 3 -14.10 48.05 13.88
CA THR A 3 -13.02 48.02 14.86
C THR A 3 -12.60 46.55 15.05
N THR A 4 -11.53 46.13 14.37
CA THR A 4 -11.01 44.77 14.49
C THR A 4 -10.42 44.57 15.89
N ALA A 5 -11.12 43.82 16.74
CA ALA A 5 -10.51 43.25 17.93
C ALA A 5 -9.24 42.47 17.52
N PRO A 6 -8.15 42.52 18.31
CA PRO A 6 -6.93 41.81 17.98
C PRO A 6 -7.20 40.31 17.82
N GLU A 7 -6.73 39.73 16.70
CA GLU A 7 -6.90 38.30 16.40
C GLU A 7 -6.39 37.44 17.57
N PRO A 8 -7.13 36.41 18.01
CA PRO A 8 -6.68 35.56 19.09
C PRO A 8 -5.36 34.88 18.71
N ARG A 9 -4.31 35.13 19.48
CA ARG A 9 -2.98 34.57 19.22
C ARG A 9 -3.01 33.05 19.29
N GLY A 10 -2.32 32.39 18.36
CA GLY A 10 -2.03 30.96 18.42
C GLY A 10 -3.03 30.00 17.74
N ILE A 11 -4.04 30.49 17.03
CA ILE A 11 -5.04 29.62 16.37
C ILE A 11 -4.41 28.65 15.36
N GLY A 12 -3.47 29.11 14.54
CA GLY A 12 -2.77 28.22 13.60
C GLY A 12 -2.00 27.09 14.29
N ARG A 13 -1.44 27.34 15.49
CA ARG A 13 -0.77 26.30 16.29
C ARG A 13 -1.77 25.33 16.91
N LEU A 14 -2.90 25.84 17.41
CA LEU A 14 -3.98 24.99 17.91
C LEU A 14 -4.56 24.09 16.81
N LEU A 15 -4.72 24.61 15.59
CA LEU A 15 -5.17 23.84 14.44
C LEU A 15 -4.17 22.74 14.07
N PHE A 16 -2.87 23.07 14.05
CA PHE A 16 -1.81 22.08 13.83
C PHE A 16 -1.86 20.96 14.87
N VAL A 17 -1.92 21.31 16.16
CA VAL A 17 -1.97 20.32 17.25
C VAL A 17 -3.25 19.48 17.17
N CYS A 18 -4.40 20.10 16.91
CA CYS A 18 -5.68 19.42 16.76
C CYS A 18 -5.63 18.36 15.65
N LEU A 19 -5.18 18.74 14.44
CA LEU A 19 -5.13 17.82 13.31
C LEU A 19 -4.02 16.77 13.48
N LEU A 20 -2.87 17.15 14.03
CA LEU A 20 -1.79 16.19 14.33
C LEU A 20 -2.28 15.11 15.30
N SER A 21 -2.92 15.50 16.40
CA SER A 21 -3.47 14.54 17.36
C SER A 21 -4.53 13.64 16.73
N LEU A 22 -5.44 14.19 15.91
CA LEU A 22 -6.42 13.40 15.17
C LEU A 22 -5.74 12.36 14.27
N TYR A 23 -4.74 12.77 13.48
CA TYR A 23 -4.04 11.88 12.56
C TYR A 23 -3.21 10.80 13.28
N LEU A 24 -2.61 11.13 14.43
CA LEU A 24 -1.86 10.16 15.25
C LEU A 24 -2.80 9.16 15.95
N VAL A 25 -3.96 9.60 16.44
CA VAL A 25 -5.00 8.71 16.99
C VAL A 25 -5.48 7.74 15.90
N THR A 26 -5.74 8.24 14.70
CA THR A 26 -6.25 7.45 13.58
C THR A 26 -5.16 6.89 12.65
N GLY A 27 -3.91 6.80 13.12
CA GLY A 27 -2.79 6.29 12.33
C GLY A 27 -2.87 4.78 12.13
N GLY A 28 -2.30 4.27 11.04
CA GLY A 28 -2.40 2.85 10.67
C GLY A 28 -1.25 1.95 11.11
N GLY A 29 -0.11 2.50 11.55
CA GLY A 29 1.01 1.74 12.14
C GLY A 29 1.81 0.82 11.19
N LYS A 30 1.40 0.70 9.93
CA LYS A 30 2.11 0.01 8.85
C LYS A 30 2.35 0.99 7.70
N GLY A 31 2.96 0.57 6.61
CA GLY A 31 3.04 1.41 5.42
C GLY A 31 2.45 0.72 4.21
N TYR A 32 2.00 1.56 3.28
CA TYR A 32 0.88 1.29 2.38
C TYR A 32 1.24 1.48 0.91
N SER A 33 2.46 1.94 0.66
CA SER A 33 2.92 2.28 -0.67
C SER A 33 4.27 1.66 -0.94
N VAL A 34 4.51 1.33 -2.22
CA VAL A 34 5.82 0.83 -2.64
C VAL A 34 6.87 1.93 -2.45
N ASP A 35 6.54 3.20 -2.76
CA ASP A 35 7.44 4.34 -2.55
C ASP A 35 7.72 4.66 -1.09
N GLY A 36 6.74 4.53 -0.20
CA GLY A 36 6.95 4.62 1.23
C GLY A 36 7.66 3.40 1.83
N GLY A 37 7.48 2.21 1.25
CA GLY A 37 8.26 1.01 1.57
C GLY A 37 9.75 1.21 1.30
N PHE A 38 10.10 1.73 0.11
CA PHE A 38 11.47 2.17 -0.16
C PHE A 38 11.91 3.31 0.74
N GLY A 39 11.05 4.30 0.98
CA GLY A 39 11.34 5.42 1.86
C GLY A 39 11.74 4.96 3.26
N TYR A 40 11.01 3.99 3.79
CA TYR A 40 11.25 3.35 5.07
C TYR A 40 12.51 2.50 5.08
N GLU A 41 12.64 1.56 4.15
CA GLU A 41 13.81 0.68 4.08
C GLU A 41 15.09 1.51 3.90
N MET A 42 15.05 2.54 3.07
CA MET A 42 16.18 3.43 2.88
C MET A 42 16.47 4.30 4.11
N ALA A 43 15.43 4.78 4.81
CA ALA A 43 15.62 5.49 6.07
C ALA A 43 16.33 4.58 7.10
N LYS A 44 15.84 3.35 7.26
CA LYS A 44 16.43 2.32 8.11
C LYS A 44 17.89 2.05 7.72
N THR A 45 18.17 1.94 6.43
CA THR A 45 19.49 1.55 5.96
C THR A 45 20.59 2.56 6.27
N VAL A 46 20.30 3.85 6.41
CA VAL A 46 21.33 4.87 6.67
C VAL A 46 22.06 4.65 8.01
N PHE A 47 21.32 4.44 9.10
CA PHE A 47 21.90 4.33 10.44
C PHE A 47 21.72 2.96 11.10
N LEU A 48 20.75 2.15 10.65
CA LEU A 48 20.38 0.89 11.32
C LEU A 48 20.82 -0.37 10.56
N ASP A 49 21.27 -0.25 9.31
CA ASP A 49 21.86 -1.31 8.50
C ASP A 49 23.34 -1.02 8.23
N PRO A 50 24.27 -1.65 8.97
CA PRO A 50 25.71 -1.42 8.79
C PRO A 50 26.24 -1.85 7.42
N LYS A 51 25.54 -2.74 6.70
CA LYS A 51 25.99 -3.29 5.42
C LYS A 51 25.47 -2.50 4.23
N HIS A 52 24.51 -1.62 4.46
CA HIS A 52 23.86 -0.81 3.43
C HIS A 52 23.32 -1.63 2.24
N GLU A 53 22.92 -2.88 2.45
CA GLU A 53 22.59 -3.83 1.36
C GLU A 53 21.43 -3.32 0.50
N TYR A 54 20.37 -2.80 1.15
CA TYR A 54 19.22 -2.24 0.44
C TYR A 54 19.59 -0.98 -0.36
N PHE A 55 20.48 -0.13 0.17
CA PHE A 55 21.00 1.05 -0.53
C PHE A 55 21.77 0.62 -1.78
N GLN A 56 22.69 -0.34 -1.67
CA GLN A 56 23.47 -0.80 -2.82
C GLN A 56 22.57 -1.41 -3.91
N ARG A 57 21.54 -2.16 -3.52
CA ARG A 57 20.60 -2.80 -4.45
C ARG A 57 19.65 -1.79 -5.13
N PHE A 58 19.23 -0.75 -4.43
CA PHE A 58 18.16 0.15 -4.89
C PHE A 58 18.59 1.62 -5.05
N LYS A 59 19.89 1.95 -5.08
CA LYS A 59 20.37 3.34 -5.26
C LYS A 59 19.85 4.02 -6.54
N SER A 60 19.59 3.28 -7.61
CA SER A 60 18.99 3.85 -8.84
C SER A 60 17.53 4.26 -8.64
N ALA A 61 16.82 3.71 -7.66
CA ALA A 61 15.42 4.02 -7.39
C ALA A 61 15.21 5.43 -6.81
N PHE A 62 16.25 6.09 -6.27
CA PHE A 62 16.19 7.51 -5.89
C PHE A 62 15.79 8.41 -7.07
N ALA A 63 16.15 8.03 -8.31
CA ALA A 63 15.78 8.77 -9.50
C ALA A 63 14.27 8.73 -9.77
N ARG A 64 13.59 7.68 -9.28
CA ARG A 64 12.14 7.49 -9.44
C ARG A 64 11.36 8.06 -8.26
N TRP A 65 11.82 7.81 -7.03
CA TRP A 65 11.02 8.02 -5.81
C TRP A 65 11.54 9.11 -4.88
N GLY A 66 12.68 9.71 -5.20
CA GLY A 66 13.23 10.83 -4.44
C GLY A 66 13.92 10.43 -3.14
N ALA A 67 14.61 11.38 -2.51
CA ALA A 67 15.38 11.18 -1.28
C ALA A 67 14.74 11.83 -0.05
N LEU A 68 13.66 12.61 -0.22
CA LEU A 68 13.06 13.38 0.87
C LEU A 68 12.50 12.49 1.99
N LEU A 69 11.69 11.49 1.63
CA LEU A 69 11.07 10.59 2.60
C LEU A 69 12.10 9.79 3.42
N PRO A 70 13.15 9.21 2.82
CA PRO A 70 14.27 8.62 3.56
C PRO A 70 14.91 9.57 4.58
N LEU A 71 15.12 10.83 4.19
CA LEU A 71 15.77 11.84 5.04
C LEU A 71 14.86 12.29 6.19
N LEU A 72 13.60 12.63 5.90
CA LEU A 72 12.63 13.04 6.91
C LEU A 72 12.22 11.89 7.83
N GLY A 73 12.30 10.65 7.34
CA GLY A 73 11.98 9.43 8.06
C GLY A 73 12.96 9.08 9.18
N GLN A 74 14.20 9.56 9.11
CA GLN A 74 15.26 9.22 10.06
C GLN A 74 14.85 9.33 11.53
N PRO A 75 14.38 10.49 12.03
CA PRO A 75 14.00 10.61 13.45
C PRO A 75 12.90 9.62 13.85
N PHE A 76 11.98 9.30 12.93
CA PHE A 76 10.87 8.39 13.20
C PHE A 76 11.30 6.92 13.25
N VAL A 77 12.20 6.51 12.35
CA VAL A 77 12.78 5.17 12.36
C VAL A 77 13.66 4.96 13.59
N LEU A 78 14.49 5.95 13.94
CA LEU A 78 15.33 5.89 15.13
C LEU A 78 14.50 5.83 16.43
N ALA A 79 13.40 6.59 16.50
CA ALA A 79 12.47 6.49 17.62
C ALA A 79 11.83 5.09 17.71
N GLY A 80 11.44 4.51 16.58
CA GLY A 80 10.93 3.13 16.52
C GLY A 80 11.97 2.08 16.92
N ASP A 81 13.23 2.25 16.51
CA ASP A 81 14.34 1.38 16.93
C ASP A 81 14.56 1.46 18.44
N ALA A 82 14.56 2.67 19.02
CA ALA A 82 14.67 2.85 20.46
C ALA A 82 13.54 2.14 21.22
N LEU A 83 12.30 2.22 20.73
CA LEU A 83 11.15 1.50 21.29
C LEU A 83 11.32 -0.02 21.18
N SER A 84 11.83 -0.52 20.04
CA SER A 84 12.05 -1.96 19.84
C SER A 84 13.03 -2.59 20.82
N ARG A 85 14.02 -1.83 21.31
CA ARG A 85 15.03 -2.31 22.26
C ARG A 85 14.48 -2.55 23.67
N VAL A 86 13.38 -1.88 24.01
CA VAL A 86 12.70 -2.02 25.31
C VAL A 86 11.39 -2.82 25.20
N ALA A 87 10.92 -3.06 23.98
CA ALA A 87 9.77 -3.90 23.74
C ALA A 87 10.13 -5.37 23.99
N PRO A 88 9.24 -6.15 24.63
CA PRO A 88 9.39 -7.59 24.70
C PRO A 88 9.27 -8.17 23.29
N GLU A 89 9.83 -9.36 23.13
CA GLU A 89 9.71 -10.09 21.89
C GLU A 89 8.31 -10.65 21.70
N ARG A 90 7.88 -10.75 20.44
CA ARG A 90 6.52 -11.20 20.11
C ARG A 90 6.27 -12.65 20.52
N ASP A 91 7.29 -13.49 20.43
CA ASP A 91 7.25 -14.91 20.78
C ASP A 91 7.57 -15.20 22.24
N ALA A 92 7.80 -14.18 23.08
CA ALA A 92 8.03 -14.36 24.51
C ALA A 92 6.71 -14.40 25.28
N LEU A 93 6.54 -15.35 26.19
CA LEU A 93 5.37 -15.45 27.07
C LEU A 93 5.82 -15.63 28.52
N VAL A 94 5.57 -14.62 29.35
CA VAL A 94 5.94 -14.67 30.78
C VAL A 94 4.81 -15.32 31.58
N VAL A 95 5.10 -16.47 32.22
CA VAL A 95 4.17 -17.18 33.09
C VAL A 95 4.86 -17.48 34.41
N ASP A 96 4.29 -16.98 35.51
CA ASP A 96 4.76 -17.22 36.88
C ASP A 96 6.27 -16.97 37.10
N GLY A 97 6.81 -15.96 36.41
CA GLY A 97 8.22 -15.54 36.50
C GLY A 97 9.17 -16.24 35.53
N HIS A 98 8.72 -17.26 34.79
CA HIS A 98 9.48 -17.88 33.69
C HIS A 98 9.06 -17.31 32.34
N THR A 99 10.00 -17.13 31.42
CA THR A 99 9.71 -16.63 30.07
C THR A 99 9.80 -17.79 29.08
N PHE A 100 8.65 -18.25 28.61
CA PHE A 100 8.54 -19.27 27.58
C PHE A 100 8.75 -18.67 26.19
N ARG A 101 9.40 -19.41 25.30
CA ARG A 101 9.39 -19.13 23.86
C ARG A 101 8.22 -19.86 23.19
N VAL A 102 7.29 -19.11 22.63
CA VAL A 102 6.12 -19.60 21.92
C VAL A 102 6.50 -19.95 20.49
N GLU A 103 6.42 -21.23 20.15
CA GLU A 103 6.78 -21.78 18.84
C GLU A 103 5.58 -22.48 18.20
N ASP A 104 5.68 -22.75 16.89
CA ASP A 104 4.73 -23.60 16.19
C ASP A 104 5.18 -25.07 16.27
N TRP A 105 4.56 -25.83 17.18
CA TRP A 105 4.75 -27.28 17.25
C TRP A 105 3.71 -27.98 16.37
N PRO A 106 3.92 -29.24 15.96
CA PRO A 106 2.93 -29.98 15.19
C PRO A 106 1.60 -30.14 15.93
N ALA A 107 0.49 -29.95 15.20
CA ALA A 107 -0.84 -30.23 15.71
C ALA A 107 -1.06 -31.74 15.81
N LEU A 108 -1.41 -32.25 16.98
CA LEU A 108 -1.57 -33.69 17.25
C LEU A 108 -3.05 -34.06 17.35
N GLY A 109 -3.47 -35.09 16.62
CA GLY A 109 -4.79 -35.71 16.75
C GLY A 109 -4.65 -37.24 16.84
N ALA A 110 -5.73 -37.98 16.58
CA ALA A 110 -5.71 -39.44 16.59
C ALA A 110 -4.52 -40.03 15.81
N GLY A 111 -3.71 -40.85 16.51
CA GLY A 111 -2.52 -41.51 15.96
C GLY A 111 -1.31 -40.59 15.75
N GLY A 112 -1.41 -39.29 16.02
CA GLY A 112 -0.32 -38.35 15.92
C GLY A 112 0.74 -38.59 17.00
N ARG A 113 2.01 -38.58 16.61
CA ARG A 113 3.16 -38.73 17.50
C ARG A 113 4.23 -37.72 17.10
N PHE A 114 4.83 -37.07 18.08
CA PHE A 114 5.94 -36.14 17.88
C PHE A 114 7.00 -36.35 18.94
N GLU A 115 8.19 -36.75 18.53
CA GLU A 115 9.35 -36.85 19.41
C GLU A 115 9.87 -35.44 19.70
N ALA A 116 9.85 -35.06 20.97
CA ALA A 116 10.08 -33.69 21.38
C ALA A 116 11.57 -33.48 21.76
N PRO A 117 12.12 -32.29 21.46
CA PRO A 117 13.52 -31.96 21.73
C PRO A 117 13.81 -31.95 23.23
N LEU A 118 15.02 -32.35 23.64
CA LEU A 118 15.43 -32.28 25.04
C LEU A 118 15.50 -30.82 25.54
N PRO A 119 15.28 -30.59 26.84
CA PRO A 119 15.44 -29.27 27.43
C PRO A 119 16.88 -28.73 27.29
N GLU A 120 17.02 -27.40 27.23
CA GLU A 120 18.32 -26.72 27.12
C GLU A 120 19.35 -27.24 28.14
N GLY A 121 20.57 -27.52 27.67
CA GLY A 121 21.64 -28.11 28.49
C GLY A 121 21.61 -29.64 28.57
N GLY A 122 20.53 -30.29 28.09
CA GLY A 122 20.40 -31.74 27.97
C GLY A 122 20.15 -32.47 29.30
N GLY A 123 19.38 -33.57 29.25
CA GLY A 123 19.36 -34.58 30.31
C GLY A 123 19.09 -34.09 31.73
N VAL A 124 18.16 -33.14 31.92
CA VAL A 124 17.84 -32.49 33.20
C VAL A 124 17.12 -33.46 34.14
N THR A 125 17.50 -33.46 35.42
CA THR A 125 16.73 -34.12 36.48
C THR A 125 15.57 -33.22 36.85
N ALA A 126 14.36 -33.55 36.40
CA ALA A 126 13.19 -32.71 36.53
C ALA A 126 12.18 -33.30 37.50
N ASP A 127 11.45 -32.43 38.22
CA ASP A 127 10.32 -32.80 39.08
C ASP A 127 8.96 -32.34 38.53
N ARG A 128 8.95 -31.42 37.57
CA ARG A 128 7.75 -30.92 36.88
C ARG A 128 7.99 -30.66 35.41
N LEU A 129 6.90 -30.72 34.64
CA LEU A 129 6.81 -30.30 33.25
C LEU A 129 5.73 -29.22 33.12
N ALA A 130 6.11 -28.05 32.62
CA ALA A 130 5.19 -27.01 32.20
C ALA A 130 4.89 -27.14 30.71
N ILE A 131 3.62 -26.97 30.35
CA ILE A 131 3.15 -27.00 28.96
C ILE A 131 2.24 -25.81 28.71
N VAL A 132 2.54 -25.06 27.65
CA VAL A 132 1.63 -24.06 27.08
C VAL A 132 0.99 -24.68 25.85
N SER A 133 -0.35 -24.75 25.82
CA SER A 133 -1.07 -25.42 24.75
C SER A 133 -2.50 -24.91 24.54
N PHE A 134 -3.14 -25.37 23.48
CA PHE A 134 -4.58 -25.21 23.24
C PHE A 134 -5.14 -26.39 22.44
N LEU A 135 -6.48 -26.46 22.36
CA LEU A 135 -7.21 -27.39 21.51
C LEU A 135 -7.91 -26.66 20.37
N SER A 136 -8.09 -27.34 19.25
CA SER A 136 -9.00 -26.94 18.17
C SER A 136 -9.91 -28.11 17.80
N ASN A 137 -11.06 -27.83 17.20
CA ASN A 137 -12.11 -28.83 16.91
C ASN A 137 -12.55 -29.60 18.17
N SER A 138 -12.62 -28.91 19.33
CA SER A 138 -12.80 -29.57 20.63
C SER A 138 -14.12 -29.24 21.32
N LEU A 139 -15.06 -28.56 20.65
CA LEU A 139 -16.35 -28.15 21.26
C LEU A 139 -17.14 -29.34 21.82
N ALA A 140 -17.12 -30.47 21.11
CA ALA A 140 -17.80 -31.70 21.53
C ALA A 140 -16.99 -32.55 22.54
N THR A 141 -15.78 -32.14 22.91
CA THR A 141 -14.93 -32.87 23.84
C THR A 141 -15.37 -32.60 25.27
N ASP A 142 -15.71 -33.68 25.99
CA ASP A 142 -16.19 -33.62 27.36
C ASP A 142 -15.10 -33.20 28.36
N GLN A 143 -15.52 -32.60 29.47
CA GLN A 143 -14.64 -32.25 30.59
C GLN A 143 -13.82 -33.46 31.06
N GLY A 144 -12.49 -33.28 31.17
CA GLY A 144 -11.58 -34.30 31.67
C GLY A 144 -11.20 -35.39 30.65
N ALA A 145 -11.73 -35.35 29.43
CA ALA A 145 -11.36 -36.30 28.37
C ALA A 145 -9.90 -36.12 27.96
N THR A 146 -9.16 -37.24 27.82
CA THR A 146 -7.76 -37.23 27.39
C THR A 146 -7.65 -36.87 25.91
N VAL A 147 -7.07 -35.69 25.64
CA VAL A 147 -6.89 -35.11 24.30
C VAL A 147 -5.45 -35.22 23.81
N GLY A 148 -4.54 -35.57 24.70
CA GLY A 148 -3.15 -35.89 24.38
C GLY A 148 -2.49 -36.60 25.55
N GLN A 149 -1.29 -37.13 25.32
CA GLN A 149 -0.44 -37.68 26.36
C GLN A 149 0.98 -37.19 26.16
N VAL A 150 1.67 -36.93 27.26
CA VAL A 150 3.11 -36.73 27.28
C VAL A 150 3.75 -37.99 27.81
N ARG A 151 4.74 -38.52 27.11
CA ARG A 151 5.51 -39.67 27.57
C ARG A 151 6.96 -39.23 27.76
N VAL A 152 7.46 -39.36 28.99
CA VAL A 152 8.81 -38.93 29.40
C VAL A 152 9.60 -40.15 29.86
N TRP A 153 10.81 -40.36 29.33
CA TRP A 153 11.66 -41.49 29.72
C TRP A 153 12.74 -41.08 30.70
N SER A 154 13.00 -41.98 31.65
CA SER A 154 14.21 -42.00 32.46
C SER A 154 14.69 -43.43 32.62
N ALA A 155 15.97 -43.70 32.32
CA ALA A 155 16.58 -45.02 32.45
C ALA A 155 15.78 -46.17 31.80
N GLY A 156 15.13 -45.90 30.66
CA GLY A 156 14.35 -46.88 29.90
C GLY A 156 12.90 -47.09 30.36
N GLN A 157 12.46 -46.46 31.46
CA GLN A 157 11.08 -46.52 31.94
C GLN A 157 10.32 -45.23 31.56
N PRO A 158 9.18 -45.33 30.83
CA PRO A 158 8.36 -44.17 30.50
C PRO A 158 7.36 -43.83 31.61
N VAL A 159 7.22 -42.54 31.91
CA VAL A 159 6.09 -41.97 32.63
C VAL A 159 5.14 -41.38 31.60
N VAL A 160 3.89 -41.81 31.62
CA VAL A 160 2.83 -41.31 30.74
C VAL A 160 1.90 -40.40 31.53
N LEU A 161 1.74 -39.17 31.05
CA LEU A 161 0.97 -38.12 31.69
C LEU A 161 -0.17 -37.72 30.75
N PRO A 162 -1.45 -37.84 31.17
CA PRO A 162 -2.56 -37.42 30.34
C PRO A 162 -2.68 -35.90 30.30
N VAL A 163 -3.03 -35.37 29.14
CA VAL A 163 -3.46 -33.98 28.94
C VAL A 163 -4.95 -34.02 28.64
N ARG A 164 -5.75 -33.33 29.46
CA ARG A 164 -7.21 -33.43 29.45
C ARG A 164 -7.86 -32.10 29.13
N ALA A 165 -8.98 -32.18 28.41
CA ALA A 165 -9.81 -31.03 28.08
C ALA A 165 -10.43 -30.42 29.35
N GLY A 166 -10.33 -29.10 29.46
CA GLY A 166 -10.81 -28.31 30.60
C GLY A 166 -10.07 -28.52 31.91
N VAL A 167 -8.90 -29.17 31.88
CA VAL A 167 -7.99 -29.29 33.04
C VAL A 167 -6.62 -28.71 32.68
N GLU A 168 -5.87 -29.37 31.81
CA GLU A 168 -4.54 -28.90 31.38
C GLU A 168 -4.60 -28.00 30.13
N THR A 169 -5.66 -28.13 29.33
CA THR A 169 -5.82 -27.37 28.08
C THR A 169 -7.30 -27.23 27.73
N ALA A 170 -7.65 -26.36 26.78
CA ALA A 170 -9.03 -26.17 26.32
C ALA A 170 -9.08 -25.59 24.91
N GLU A 171 -10.30 -25.47 24.36
CA GLU A 171 -10.58 -24.83 23.09
C GLU A 171 -9.93 -23.43 22.99
N TRP A 172 -9.16 -23.18 21.92
CA TRP A 172 -8.47 -21.90 21.69
C TRP A 172 -9.47 -20.74 21.60
N ALA A 173 -10.62 -20.99 20.97
CA ALA A 173 -11.68 -20.03 20.72
C ALA A 173 -12.68 -19.90 21.88
N TYR A 174 -12.39 -20.40 23.09
CA TYR A 174 -13.36 -20.52 24.18
C TYR A 174 -14.14 -19.22 24.47
N ASP A 175 -13.46 -18.08 24.46
CA ASP A 175 -14.06 -16.77 24.79
C ASP A 175 -14.72 -16.08 23.59
N ARG A 176 -14.62 -16.66 22.38
CA ARG A 176 -15.28 -16.09 21.22
C ARG A 176 -16.80 -16.10 21.44
N PRO A 177 -17.51 -14.98 21.17
CA PRO A 177 -18.95 -14.86 21.42
C PRO A 177 -19.80 -15.95 20.76
N ASP A 178 -19.40 -16.42 19.58
CA ASP A 178 -20.06 -17.49 18.82
C ASP A 178 -19.72 -18.91 19.30
N VAL A 179 -18.71 -19.06 20.18
CA VAL A 179 -18.24 -20.33 20.74
C VAL A 179 -18.57 -20.47 22.22
N ARG A 180 -18.67 -19.34 22.93
CA ARG A 180 -18.86 -19.29 24.37
C ARG A 180 -20.11 -20.05 24.80
N GLY A 181 -19.94 -21.05 25.65
CA GLY A 181 -21.02 -21.92 26.13
C GLY A 181 -21.33 -23.12 25.23
N LEU A 182 -20.66 -23.28 24.08
CA LEU A 182 -20.78 -24.46 23.23
C LEU A 182 -19.79 -25.56 23.59
N ALA A 183 -18.64 -25.22 24.18
CA ALA A 183 -17.65 -26.20 24.62
C ALA A 183 -18.19 -27.03 25.81
N ARG A 184 -18.07 -28.36 25.73
CA ARG A 184 -18.48 -29.31 26.79
C ARG A 184 -17.48 -29.48 27.93
N HIS A 185 -16.38 -28.75 27.88
CA HIS A 185 -15.34 -28.70 28.89
C HIS A 185 -15.19 -27.27 29.42
N GLN A 186 -14.57 -27.13 30.59
CA GLN A 186 -14.33 -25.85 31.26
C GLN A 186 -13.12 -25.12 30.66
N ARG A 187 -12.95 -23.85 31.05
CA ARG A 187 -11.83 -22.99 30.65
C ARG A 187 -10.77 -22.94 31.76
N PRO A 188 -9.59 -23.54 31.58
CA PRO A 188 -8.45 -23.39 32.49
C PRO A 188 -7.89 -21.97 32.50
N ARG A 189 -6.85 -21.75 33.31
CA ARG A 189 -6.12 -20.47 33.36
C ARG A 189 -5.56 -20.11 31.98
N VAL A 190 -6.02 -18.99 31.44
CA VAL A 190 -5.42 -18.36 30.26
C VAL A 190 -4.18 -17.60 30.70
N VAL A 191 -3.06 -17.87 30.02
CA VAL A 191 -1.77 -17.23 30.31
C VAL A 191 -1.31 -16.29 29.20
N GLY A 192 -1.91 -16.39 28.03
CA GLY A 192 -1.60 -15.52 26.90
C GLY A 192 -2.56 -15.75 25.75
N GLN A 193 -2.29 -15.08 24.65
CA GLN A 193 -3.05 -15.16 23.42
C GLN A 193 -2.12 -15.40 22.22
N TRP A 194 -2.68 -15.96 21.15
CA TRP A 194 -1.95 -16.22 19.93
C TRP A 194 -1.59 -14.91 19.20
N ILE A 195 -0.32 -14.78 18.84
CA ILE A 195 0.19 -13.72 17.97
C ILE A 195 -0.56 -13.72 16.63
N GLY A 196 -1.12 -12.57 16.26
CA GLY A 196 -1.91 -12.43 15.02
C GLY A 196 -3.39 -12.81 15.18
N GLN A 197 -3.78 -13.45 16.27
CA GLN A 197 -5.16 -13.82 16.57
C GLN A 197 -5.41 -13.68 18.08
N PRO A 198 -5.65 -12.45 18.58
CA PRO A 198 -5.75 -12.18 20.01
C PRO A 198 -6.95 -12.85 20.67
N ARG A 199 -7.92 -13.35 19.89
CA ARG A 199 -9.05 -14.15 20.43
C ARG A 199 -8.72 -15.62 20.68
N GLY A 200 -7.49 -16.05 20.34
CA GLY A 200 -7.02 -17.41 20.58
C GLY A 200 -6.26 -17.53 21.89
N ASN A 201 -6.87 -18.19 22.87
CA ASN A 201 -6.27 -18.37 24.19
C ASN A 201 -5.16 -19.41 24.19
N LEU A 202 -4.13 -19.13 24.99
CA LEU A 202 -3.08 -20.07 25.37
C LEU A 202 -3.28 -20.46 26.83
N TYR A 203 -3.29 -21.77 27.09
CA TYR A 203 -3.48 -22.34 28.42
C TYR A 203 -2.18 -22.90 28.95
N TYR A 204 -2.00 -22.83 30.26
CA TYR A 204 -0.83 -23.32 30.97
C TYR A 204 -1.19 -24.47 31.90
N ALA A 205 -0.38 -25.51 31.87
CA ALA A 205 -0.47 -26.62 32.79
C ALA A 205 0.91 -26.97 33.35
N GLU A 206 0.97 -27.17 34.67
CA GLU A 206 2.08 -27.87 35.31
C GLU A 206 1.68 -29.31 35.58
N VAL A 207 2.50 -30.23 35.12
CA VAL A 207 2.36 -31.65 35.38
C VAL A 207 3.48 -32.10 36.30
N VAL A 208 3.10 -32.63 37.47
CA VAL A 208 4.05 -33.14 38.46
C VAL A 208 4.55 -34.51 38.01
N LEU A 209 5.88 -34.68 37.98
CA LEU A 209 6.49 -35.98 37.70
C LEU A 209 6.44 -36.84 38.97
N PRO A 210 6.21 -38.16 38.86
CA PRO A 210 6.05 -39.04 40.03
C PRO A 210 7.23 -39.01 40.98
N ASN A 211 8.44 -38.87 40.45
CA ASN A 211 9.68 -38.68 41.18
C ASN A 211 10.59 -37.74 40.37
N ALA A 212 11.54 -37.07 41.04
CA ALA A 212 12.59 -36.33 40.34
C ALA A 212 13.39 -37.30 39.45
N MET A 213 13.34 -37.10 38.14
CA MET A 213 13.89 -38.06 37.19
C MET A 213 14.66 -37.39 36.06
N ARG A 214 15.73 -38.06 35.61
CA ARG A 214 16.57 -37.56 34.52
C ARG A 214 15.88 -37.81 33.19
N VAL A 215 15.48 -36.75 32.50
CA VAL A 215 14.77 -36.83 31.22
C VAL A 215 15.75 -37.22 30.11
N THR A 216 15.66 -38.45 29.59
CA THR A 216 16.53 -38.95 28.51
C THR A 216 15.93 -38.76 27.12
N SER A 217 14.61 -38.83 27.02
CA SER A 217 13.81 -38.52 25.83
C SER A 217 12.37 -38.29 26.26
N TRP A 218 11.59 -37.63 25.42
CA TRP A 218 10.16 -37.48 25.65
C TRP A 218 9.42 -37.23 24.34
N GLU A 219 8.13 -37.53 24.33
CA GLU A 219 7.29 -37.37 23.16
C GLU A 219 5.89 -36.91 23.54
N LEU A 220 5.24 -36.34 22.54
CA LEU A 220 3.86 -35.92 22.57
C LEU A 220 3.02 -36.89 21.71
N LEU A 221 1.89 -37.31 22.25
CA LEU A 221 0.95 -38.21 21.59
C LEU A 221 -0.41 -37.52 21.52
N GLY A 222 -1.06 -37.60 20.36
CA GLY A 222 -2.43 -37.12 20.22
C GLY A 222 -3.45 -38.07 20.84
N GLY A 223 -4.56 -37.51 21.31
CA GLY A 223 -5.70 -38.27 21.85
C GLY A 223 -6.47 -39.02 20.76
N SER A 224 -7.44 -39.83 21.16
CA SER A 224 -8.22 -40.69 20.24
C SER A 224 -9.47 -40.04 19.62
N GLY A 225 -9.77 -38.78 19.97
CA GLY A 225 -10.95 -38.05 19.47
C GLY A 225 -10.64 -37.08 18.33
N ASP A 226 -11.68 -36.34 17.92
CA ASP A 226 -11.60 -35.35 16.81
C ASP A 226 -10.83 -34.07 17.18
N ALA A 227 -10.63 -33.81 18.47
CA ALA A 227 -9.88 -32.66 18.95
C ALA A 227 -8.41 -32.74 18.49
N ARG A 228 -7.88 -31.60 18.06
CA ARG A 228 -6.44 -31.44 17.76
C ARG A 228 -5.79 -30.65 18.88
N TRP A 229 -4.75 -31.23 19.47
CA TRP A 229 -3.94 -30.62 20.52
C TRP A 229 -2.71 -29.93 19.92
N HIS A 230 -2.53 -28.67 20.28
CA HIS A 230 -1.45 -27.82 19.80
C HIS A 230 -0.59 -27.40 20.99
N VAL A 231 0.66 -27.87 21.04
CA VAL A 231 1.65 -27.37 22.00
C VAL A 231 2.30 -26.12 21.42
N ARG A 232 2.64 -25.17 22.29
CA ARG A 232 3.25 -23.89 21.90
C ARG A 232 4.55 -23.63 22.64
N ALA A 233 4.69 -24.14 23.85
CA ALA A 233 5.94 -24.14 24.60
C ALA A 233 5.91 -25.28 25.62
N ALA A 234 7.09 -25.76 26.02
CA ALA A 234 7.24 -26.70 27.11
C ALA A 234 8.55 -26.45 27.86
N ALA A 235 8.55 -26.65 29.17
CA ALA A 235 9.75 -26.50 30.00
C ALA A 235 9.76 -27.52 31.14
N PHE A 236 10.95 -27.98 31.51
CA PHE A 236 11.15 -28.88 32.65
C PHE A 236 11.74 -28.12 33.83
N ARG A 237 11.17 -28.30 35.03
CA ARG A 237 11.70 -27.70 36.24
C ARG A 237 12.77 -28.60 36.84
N GLU A 238 13.98 -28.07 36.97
CA GLU A 238 15.12 -28.77 37.55
C GLU A 238 14.92 -29.01 39.06
N ALA A 239 15.03 -30.27 39.46
CA ALA A 239 14.90 -30.69 40.85
C ALA A 239 16.06 -30.11 41.68
N GLY A 240 15.72 -29.40 42.76
CA GLY A 240 16.69 -28.76 43.66
C GLY A 240 16.88 -27.27 43.39
N SER A 241 17.22 -26.88 42.16
CA SER A 241 17.41 -25.45 41.81
C SER A 241 16.08 -24.71 41.62
N GLY A 242 15.02 -25.43 41.21
CA GLY A 242 13.71 -24.86 40.89
C GLY A 242 13.69 -24.07 39.58
N GLN A 243 14.79 -24.05 38.82
CA GLN A 243 14.88 -23.34 37.54
C GLN A 243 14.16 -24.10 36.43
N TRP A 244 13.51 -23.38 35.53
CA TRP A 244 12.88 -23.94 34.34
C TRP A 244 13.88 -24.03 33.18
N ARG A 245 13.81 -25.14 32.43
CA ARG A 245 14.64 -25.45 31.27
C ARG A 245 13.72 -25.70 30.08
N ASP A 246 13.73 -24.81 29.09
CA ASP A 246 12.84 -24.91 27.93
C ASP A 246 13.23 -26.04 26.99
N ALA A 247 12.24 -26.71 26.43
CA ALA A 247 12.40 -27.59 25.28
C ALA A 247 11.97 -26.84 24.01
N GLN A 248 12.83 -26.82 23.00
CA GLN A 248 12.71 -25.93 21.83
C GLN A 248 12.82 -26.71 20.52
N THR A 249 11.85 -26.56 19.63
CA THR A 249 11.70 -27.35 18.38
C THR A 249 12.66 -26.95 17.27
N GLY A 250 13.27 -25.76 17.34
CA GLY A 250 14.19 -25.26 16.34
C GLY A 250 14.87 -23.96 16.75
N ALA A 251 15.55 -23.31 15.80
CA ALA A 251 16.17 -22.01 16.05
C ALA A 251 15.12 -20.89 16.08
N ARG A 252 15.33 -19.91 16.96
CA ARG A 252 14.56 -18.67 17.06
C ARG A 252 14.77 -17.83 15.80
N PHE A 253 13.90 -18.00 14.82
CA PHE A 253 14.00 -17.29 13.56
C PHE A 253 13.12 -16.03 13.58
N TRP A 254 13.75 -14.88 13.34
CA TRP A 254 13.12 -13.59 13.03
C TRP A 254 12.42 -12.83 14.16
N SER A 255 12.19 -13.34 15.37
CA SER A 255 11.41 -12.58 16.39
C SER A 255 12.04 -11.24 16.79
N GLU A 256 13.34 -11.19 17.10
CA GLU A 256 14.09 -9.96 17.36
C GLU A 256 13.95 -8.97 16.20
N ARG A 257 14.18 -9.47 14.98
CA ARG A 257 14.10 -8.69 13.75
C ARG A 257 12.66 -8.20 13.49
N GLN A 258 11.65 -9.04 13.71
CA GLN A 258 10.24 -8.72 13.49
C GLN A 258 9.75 -7.68 14.49
N THR A 259 10.19 -7.78 15.75
CA THR A 259 9.92 -6.77 16.79
C THR A 259 10.54 -5.44 16.38
N ARG A 260 11.81 -5.46 15.95
CA ARG A 260 12.50 -4.28 15.43
C ARG A 260 11.77 -3.68 14.22
N ASP A 261 11.56 -4.46 13.17
CA ASP A 261 10.91 -4.05 11.92
C ASP A 261 9.47 -3.52 12.19
N PHE A 262 8.75 -4.10 13.14
CA PHE A 262 7.41 -3.65 13.54
C PHE A 262 7.46 -2.23 14.13
N PHE A 263 8.26 -1.99 15.16
CA PHE A 263 8.30 -0.68 15.84
C PHE A 263 8.95 0.40 14.98
N THR A 264 9.96 0.08 14.15
CA THR A 264 10.53 1.03 13.19
C THR A 264 9.52 1.42 12.12
N ARG A 265 8.68 0.47 11.64
CA ARG A 265 7.60 0.77 10.69
C ARG A 265 6.48 1.58 11.34
N LEU A 266 6.10 1.25 12.58
CA LEU A 266 5.14 2.01 13.38
C LEU A 266 5.59 3.47 13.52
N GLY A 267 6.84 3.70 13.93
CA GLY A 267 7.44 5.03 14.01
C GLY A 267 7.37 5.77 12.67
N TYR A 268 7.90 5.16 11.59
CA TYR A 268 7.93 5.76 10.25
C TYR A 268 6.55 6.16 9.72
N SER A 269 5.52 5.35 10.00
CA SER A 269 4.15 5.61 9.53
C SER A 269 3.54 6.93 10.04
N THR A 270 4.08 7.50 11.13
CA THR A 270 3.60 8.76 11.72
C THR A 270 4.09 10.01 10.99
N LEU A 271 5.10 9.90 10.11
CA LEU A 271 5.72 11.05 9.42
C LEU A 271 4.71 11.95 8.73
N ASN A 272 3.76 11.35 7.98
CA ASN A 272 2.82 12.13 7.20
C ASN A 272 1.70 12.79 8.02
N ALA A 273 1.53 12.40 9.29
CA ALA A 273 0.67 13.13 10.22
C ALA A 273 1.21 14.56 10.43
N PHE A 274 2.53 14.71 10.56
CA PHE A 274 3.17 16.02 10.74
C PHE A 274 3.09 16.88 9.48
N THR A 275 3.38 16.31 8.31
CA THR A 275 3.39 17.06 7.05
C THR A 275 1.98 17.50 6.65
N THR A 276 0.98 16.63 6.88
CA THR A 276 -0.43 16.94 6.57
C THR A 276 -0.99 18.00 7.52
N ALA A 277 -0.70 17.91 8.83
CA ALA A 277 -1.10 18.94 9.79
C ALA A 277 -0.41 20.29 9.51
N GLY A 278 0.88 20.25 9.13
CA GLY A 278 1.63 21.43 8.68
C GLY A 278 1.01 22.08 7.44
N THR A 279 0.54 21.28 6.49
CA THR A 279 -0.16 21.76 5.29
C THR A 279 -1.47 22.47 5.66
N ALA A 280 -2.25 21.95 6.61
CA ALA A 280 -3.46 22.62 7.08
C ALA A 280 -3.15 23.97 7.76
N ALA A 281 -2.06 24.05 8.53
CA ALA A 281 -1.59 25.30 9.13
C ALA A 281 -1.16 26.32 8.06
N LEU A 282 -0.54 25.87 6.96
CA LEU A 282 -0.19 26.71 5.82
C LEU A 282 -1.44 27.18 5.06
N VAL A 283 -2.45 26.33 4.85
CA VAL A 283 -3.76 26.75 4.29
C VAL A 283 -4.37 27.87 5.15
N TYR A 284 -4.42 27.69 6.47
CA TYR A 284 -4.89 28.72 7.41
C TYR A 284 -4.09 30.03 7.31
N ALA A 285 -2.76 29.92 7.18
CA ALA A 285 -1.87 31.07 7.07
C ALA A 285 -2.06 31.83 5.75
N ILE A 286 -2.16 31.10 4.63
CA ILE A 286 -2.39 31.67 3.29
C ILE A 286 -3.75 32.38 3.23
N LEU A 287 -4.80 31.77 3.77
CA LEU A 287 -6.12 32.42 3.81
C LEU A 287 -6.11 33.69 4.67
N GLY A 288 -5.22 33.79 5.66
CA GLY A 288 -4.98 35.03 6.40
C GLY A 288 -4.30 36.12 5.56
N LEU A 289 -3.37 35.75 4.69
CA LEU A 289 -2.77 36.69 3.73
C LEU A 289 -3.79 37.19 2.70
N LEU A 290 -4.77 36.36 2.35
CA LEU A 290 -5.87 36.72 1.44
C LEU A 290 -7.03 37.45 2.15
N GLU A 291 -6.85 37.89 3.40
CA GLU A 291 -7.81 38.72 4.15
C GLU A 291 -9.18 38.06 4.39
N TYR A 292 -9.23 36.72 4.49
CA TYR A 292 -10.46 36.02 4.90
C TYR A 292 -10.68 36.10 6.41
N GLY A 293 -11.96 36.14 6.82
CA GLY A 293 -12.34 36.14 8.23
C GLY A 293 -11.87 34.89 8.99
N LEU A 294 -11.69 35.02 10.31
CA LEU A 294 -11.15 33.95 11.15
C LEU A 294 -11.90 32.61 11.00
N THR A 295 -13.23 32.65 11.05
CA THR A 295 -14.08 31.45 10.93
C THR A 295 -13.89 30.78 9.57
N THR A 296 -13.88 31.54 8.47
CA THR A 296 -13.64 31.03 7.11
C THR A 296 -12.28 30.34 7.02
N ARG A 297 -11.23 30.95 7.57
CA ARG A 297 -9.86 30.39 7.57
C ARG A 297 -9.81 29.03 8.28
N VAL A 298 -10.42 28.95 9.46
CA VAL A 298 -10.43 27.69 10.23
C VAL A 298 -11.31 26.64 9.57
N VAL A 299 -12.52 26.99 9.12
CA VAL A 299 -13.43 26.05 8.46
C VAL A 299 -12.84 25.52 7.15
N ALA A 300 -12.20 26.35 6.33
CA ALA A 300 -11.56 25.90 5.09
C ALA A 300 -10.33 25.02 5.36
N ALA A 301 -9.53 25.33 6.39
CA ALA A 301 -8.38 24.53 6.77
C ALA A 301 -8.76 23.19 7.43
N LEU A 302 -9.83 23.16 8.23
CA LEU A 302 -10.45 21.91 8.70
C LEU A 302 -11.08 21.14 7.53
N GLY A 303 -11.72 21.84 6.59
CA GLY A 303 -12.24 21.27 5.36
C GLY A 303 -11.17 20.52 4.57
N TYR A 304 -10.00 21.13 4.38
CA TYR A 304 -8.81 20.42 3.89
C TYR A 304 -8.49 19.20 4.75
N GLY A 305 -8.29 19.40 6.06
CA GLY A 305 -7.72 18.40 6.95
C GLY A 305 -8.60 17.16 7.22
N VAL A 306 -9.93 17.31 7.33
CA VAL A 306 -10.84 16.21 7.70
C VAL A 306 -11.92 15.90 6.66
N ALA A 307 -12.16 16.80 5.70
CA ALA A 307 -13.20 16.64 4.68
C ALA A 307 -12.62 16.34 3.28
N THR A 308 -11.33 15.99 3.19
CA THR A 308 -10.69 15.56 1.95
C THR A 308 -9.76 14.37 2.17
N MET A 309 -9.27 13.79 1.07
CA MET A 309 -8.29 12.70 1.07
C MET A 309 -6.99 13.02 1.84
N ALA A 310 -6.75 14.28 2.22
CA ALA A 310 -5.64 14.62 3.12
C ALA A 310 -5.64 13.76 4.41
N TRP A 311 -6.81 13.44 4.98
CA TRP A 311 -6.87 12.65 6.21
C TRP A 311 -6.37 11.20 6.03
N PRO A 312 -6.89 10.39 5.09
CA PRO A 312 -6.27 9.10 4.76
C PRO A 312 -4.77 9.20 4.46
N TYR A 313 -4.34 10.20 3.67
CA TYR A 313 -2.93 10.38 3.32
C TYR A 313 -2.03 10.82 4.48
N ALA A 314 -2.58 11.27 5.61
CA ALA A 314 -1.81 11.50 6.83
C ALA A 314 -1.25 10.18 7.42
N LYS A 315 -1.90 9.05 7.11
CA LYS A 315 -1.54 7.69 7.54
C LYS A 315 -0.71 6.94 6.49
N LEU A 316 -0.89 7.26 5.21
CA LEU A 316 -0.20 6.57 4.11
C LEU A 316 1.21 7.12 3.96
N ASP A 317 2.20 6.26 3.77
CA ASP A 317 3.63 6.60 3.69
C ASP A 317 4.07 7.14 2.32
N PHE A 318 3.14 7.78 1.61
CA PHE A 318 3.36 8.39 0.30
C PHE A 318 4.25 9.64 0.36
N SER A 319 4.91 9.96 -0.76
CA SER A 319 5.78 11.15 -0.89
C SER A 319 4.98 12.45 -1.08
N GLU A 320 3.76 12.34 -1.60
CA GLU A 320 2.91 13.46 -1.96
C GLU A 320 2.61 14.43 -0.79
N PRO A 321 2.25 14.00 0.44
CA PRO A 321 1.97 14.92 1.55
C PRO A 321 3.18 15.79 1.94
N ALA A 322 4.37 15.18 2.06
CA ALA A 322 5.61 15.89 2.37
C ALA A 322 5.99 16.88 1.27
N SER A 323 6.00 16.44 -0.01
CA SER A 323 6.27 17.32 -1.15
C SER A 323 5.27 18.48 -1.24
N THR A 324 3.99 18.23 -0.93
CA THR A 324 2.93 19.24 -0.95
C THR A 324 3.15 20.31 0.12
N MET A 325 3.52 19.93 1.34
CA MET A 325 3.77 20.88 2.42
C MET A 325 4.88 21.87 2.03
N PHE A 326 6.00 21.38 1.48
CA PHE A 326 7.12 22.25 1.09
C PHE A 326 6.82 23.10 -0.15
N ALA A 327 6.06 22.57 -1.11
CA ALA A 327 5.59 23.37 -2.23
C ALA A 327 4.64 24.50 -1.77
N LEU A 328 3.74 24.20 -0.83
CA LEU A 328 2.83 25.18 -0.25
C LEU A 328 3.56 26.22 0.63
N LEU A 329 4.69 25.85 1.24
CA LEU A 329 5.57 26.79 1.94
C LEU A 329 6.17 27.82 0.96
N ALA A 330 6.56 27.38 -0.24
CA ALA A 330 7.02 28.29 -1.30
C ALA A 330 5.89 29.21 -1.79
N VAL A 331 4.68 28.68 -1.94
CA VAL A 331 3.48 29.50 -2.24
C VAL A 331 3.22 30.54 -1.15
N TRP A 332 3.27 30.14 0.12
CA TRP A 332 3.10 31.06 1.24
C TRP A 332 4.16 32.18 1.22
N ALA A 333 5.43 31.84 0.97
CA ALA A 333 6.52 32.82 0.89
C ALA A 333 6.33 33.79 -0.28
N LEU A 334 5.94 33.28 -1.46
CA LEU A 334 5.60 34.10 -2.63
C LEU A 334 4.47 35.08 -2.32
N LEU A 335 3.39 34.61 -1.72
CA LEU A 335 2.24 35.46 -1.37
C LEU A 335 2.61 36.48 -0.32
N ARG A 336 3.40 36.11 0.68
CA ARG A 336 3.89 37.00 1.72
C ARG A 336 4.66 38.18 1.10
N VAL A 337 5.57 37.92 0.15
CA VAL A 337 6.28 38.99 -0.57
C VAL A 337 5.35 39.80 -1.46
N SER A 338 4.47 39.14 -2.22
CA SER A 338 3.61 39.81 -3.22
C SER A 338 2.55 40.72 -2.58
N LEU A 339 2.15 40.44 -1.34
CA LEU A 339 1.09 41.17 -0.62
C LEU A 339 1.63 42.17 0.42
N THR A 340 2.94 42.23 0.66
CA THR A 340 3.52 43.20 1.60
C THR A 340 3.72 44.55 0.90
N PRO A 341 3.13 45.66 1.37
CA PRO A 341 3.28 46.97 0.75
C PRO A 341 4.73 47.51 0.81
N PRO A 342 5.17 48.32 -0.18
CA PRO A 342 6.41 49.08 -0.03
C PRO A 342 6.31 50.04 1.17
N GLY A 343 7.24 49.91 2.14
CA GLY A 343 7.36 50.81 3.31
C GLY A 343 6.90 50.27 4.68
N SER A 344 6.22 49.12 4.78
CA SER A 344 5.78 48.59 6.08
C SER A 344 6.88 47.76 6.77
N GLY A 345 7.83 48.43 7.42
CA GLY A 345 8.68 47.80 8.45
C GLY A 345 7.87 47.52 9.73
N PRO A 346 8.33 46.60 10.60
CA PRO A 346 7.73 46.43 11.91
C PRO A 346 8.18 47.60 12.80
N LEU A 347 7.37 48.66 12.86
CA LEU A 347 7.23 49.70 13.91
C LEU A 347 6.83 51.04 13.26
N ARG A 348 5.65 51.53 13.67
CA ARG A 348 4.96 52.82 13.43
C ARG A 348 5.60 53.85 12.46
N PRO A 349 4.83 54.37 11.49
CA PRO A 349 5.06 55.69 10.91
C PRO A 349 3.99 56.69 11.38
N SER A 350 4.41 57.77 12.05
CA SER A 350 3.58 58.96 12.26
C SER A 350 4.27 60.17 11.65
N SER A 351 4.50 60.15 10.34
CA SER A 351 4.90 61.32 9.54
C SER A 351 4.43 61.16 8.09
N PRO A 352 3.96 62.23 7.42
CA PRO A 352 3.51 62.17 6.02
C PRO A 352 4.70 61.93 5.06
N PRO A 353 4.43 61.44 3.83
CA PRO A 353 5.47 60.95 2.94
C PRO A 353 6.24 62.11 2.29
N ALA A 354 7.51 62.24 2.63
CA ALA A 354 8.45 63.03 1.82
C ALA A 354 8.78 62.22 0.55
N ARG A 355 8.51 62.82 -0.62
CA ARG A 355 8.97 62.33 -1.92
C ARG A 355 10.50 62.35 -1.94
N ALA A 356 11.13 61.24 -1.61
CA ALA A 356 12.55 61.01 -1.88
C ALA A 356 12.70 59.62 -2.51
N HIS A 357 13.00 59.60 -3.82
CA HIS A 357 13.40 58.41 -4.55
C HIS A 357 14.83 58.06 -4.14
N SER A 358 15.01 57.47 -2.96
CA SER A 358 16.29 56.83 -2.61
C SER A 358 16.27 55.40 -3.13
N PRO A 359 17.24 54.97 -3.97
CA PRO A 359 17.37 53.57 -4.34
C PRO A 359 17.50 52.72 -3.06
N ALA A 360 16.84 51.57 -3.04
CA ALA A 360 16.84 50.67 -1.89
C ALA A 360 18.29 50.36 -1.49
N SER A 361 18.69 50.79 -0.29
CA SER A 361 20.02 50.50 0.23
C SER A 361 20.10 49.02 0.62
N PRO A 362 21.31 48.40 0.64
CA PRO A 362 21.50 47.03 1.13
C PRO A 362 21.01 46.78 2.57
N GLY A 363 20.65 47.84 3.30
CA GLY A 363 20.05 47.81 4.63
C GLY A 363 18.52 47.77 4.68
N ASP A 364 17.79 47.89 3.55
CA ASP A 364 16.31 47.89 3.56
C ASP A 364 15.76 46.60 4.19
N PRO A 365 15.02 46.68 5.32
CA PRO A 365 14.40 45.53 5.96
C PRO A 365 13.46 44.76 5.02
N GLY A 366 12.79 45.46 4.10
CA GLY A 366 11.92 44.84 3.10
C GLY A 366 12.68 44.05 2.04
N LEU A 367 13.88 44.51 1.67
CA LEU A 367 14.77 43.79 0.76
C LEU A 367 15.33 42.53 1.44
N ARG A 368 15.79 42.64 2.70
CA ARG A 368 16.24 41.47 3.50
C ARG A 368 15.14 40.43 3.69
N ALA A 369 13.92 40.88 3.95
CA ALA A 369 12.76 39.99 4.05
C ALA A 369 12.46 39.30 2.71
N ALA A 370 12.56 40.00 1.57
CA ALA A 370 12.39 39.41 0.24
C ALA A 370 13.48 38.37 -0.07
N PHE A 371 14.74 38.62 0.31
CA PHE A 371 15.83 37.64 0.22
C PHE A 371 15.53 36.39 1.07
N ALA A 372 15.16 36.56 2.34
CA ALA A 372 14.87 35.43 3.23
C ALA A 372 13.68 34.60 2.74
N LEU A 373 12.62 35.25 2.26
CA LEU A 373 11.44 34.57 1.70
C LEU A 373 11.76 33.90 0.36
N GLY A 374 12.63 34.49 -0.48
CA GLY A 374 13.11 33.85 -1.70
C GLY A 374 13.96 32.61 -1.42
N ALA A 375 14.86 32.68 -0.43
CA ALA A 375 15.63 31.52 0.03
C ALA A 375 14.72 30.41 0.60
N LEU A 376 13.70 30.79 1.37
CA LEU A 376 12.71 29.86 1.90
C LEU A 376 11.87 29.21 0.77
N ALA A 377 11.47 29.98 -0.23
CA ALA A 377 10.75 29.48 -1.40
C ALA A 377 11.62 28.52 -2.22
N SER A 378 12.89 28.86 -2.45
CA SER A 378 13.89 27.98 -3.06
C SER A 378 14.03 26.66 -2.30
N LEU A 379 14.22 26.73 -0.99
CA LEU A 379 14.36 25.53 -0.15
C LEU A 379 13.09 24.68 -0.20
N GLY A 380 11.90 25.30 -0.12
CA GLY A 380 10.62 24.60 -0.22
C GLY A 380 10.43 23.90 -1.57
N LEU A 381 10.71 24.58 -2.68
CA LEU A 381 10.63 23.98 -4.02
C LEU A 381 11.66 22.86 -4.20
N LEU A 382 12.88 23.06 -3.70
CA LEU A 382 13.92 22.04 -3.76
C LEU A 382 13.52 20.79 -2.98
N LEU A 383 13.07 20.93 -1.72
CA LEU A 383 12.62 19.80 -0.91
C LEU A 383 11.43 19.10 -1.57
N ALA A 384 10.49 19.85 -2.15
CA ALA A 384 9.38 19.28 -2.89
C ALA A 384 9.84 18.44 -4.09
N MET A 385 10.79 18.94 -4.89
CA MET A 385 11.38 18.25 -6.05
C MET A 385 12.23 17.03 -5.66
N VAL A 386 12.99 17.13 -4.58
CA VAL A 386 13.76 16.02 -3.99
C VAL A 386 12.82 14.92 -3.49
N GLY A 387 11.60 15.27 -3.05
CA GLY A 387 10.58 14.30 -2.67
C GLY A 387 9.83 13.70 -3.86
N LYS A 388 9.57 14.50 -4.90
CA LYS A 388 8.90 14.04 -6.11
C LYS A 388 9.31 14.87 -7.31
N TYR A 389 9.79 14.23 -8.37
CA TYR A 389 10.17 14.91 -9.60
C TYR A 389 9.01 15.70 -10.23
N THR A 390 7.76 15.24 -10.07
CA THR A 390 6.57 15.93 -10.57
C THR A 390 6.32 17.26 -9.86
N ALA A 391 6.96 17.50 -8.71
CA ALA A 391 6.94 18.81 -8.06
C ALA A 391 7.66 19.90 -8.89
N GLY A 392 8.39 19.55 -9.96
CA GLY A 392 8.90 20.54 -10.92
C GLY A 392 7.78 21.40 -11.54
N LEU A 393 6.56 20.88 -11.66
CA LEU A 393 5.39 21.65 -12.11
C LEU A 393 5.06 22.81 -11.15
N TRP A 394 5.34 22.65 -9.85
CA TRP A 394 5.15 23.72 -8.86
C TRP A 394 6.17 24.84 -9.01
N ALA A 395 7.42 24.53 -9.36
CA ALA A 395 8.41 25.56 -9.63
C ALA A 395 7.95 26.44 -10.80
N GLY A 396 7.47 25.82 -11.89
CA GLY A 396 6.86 26.53 -13.01
C GLY A 396 5.66 27.39 -12.58
N ALA A 397 4.75 26.84 -11.79
CA ALA A 397 3.56 27.56 -11.30
C ALA A 397 3.91 28.72 -10.37
N VAL A 398 4.85 28.55 -9.44
CA VAL A 398 5.32 29.62 -8.52
C VAL A 398 6.01 30.73 -9.30
N LEU A 399 6.83 30.40 -10.30
CA LEU A 399 7.51 31.39 -11.14
C LEU A 399 6.53 32.14 -12.06
N ALA A 400 5.59 31.44 -12.68
CA ALA A 400 4.54 32.06 -13.47
C ALA A 400 3.67 32.98 -12.60
N GLN A 401 3.30 32.53 -11.40
CA GLN A 401 2.54 33.33 -10.45
C GLN A 401 3.34 34.54 -9.97
N TRP A 402 4.62 34.40 -9.67
CA TRP A 402 5.53 35.51 -9.35
C TRP A 402 5.60 36.54 -10.48
N ALA A 403 5.74 36.09 -11.72
CA ALA A 403 5.79 36.99 -12.88
C ALA A 403 4.51 37.84 -12.99
N VAL A 404 3.36 37.29 -12.61
CA VAL A 404 2.05 37.96 -12.66
C VAL A 404 1.73 38.79 -11.41
N SER A 405 2.23 38.42 -10.22
CA SER A 405 1.85 39.06 -8.95
C SER A 405 2.88 40.00 -8.33
N SER A 406 4.16 39.88 -8.71
CA SER A 406 5.26 40.58 -8.01
C SER A 406 5.36 42.08 -8.30
N GLY A 407 4.67 42.57 -9.34
CA GLY A 407 4.73 43.99 -9.72
C GLY A 407 6.14 44.45 -10.09
N TRP A 408 6.99 43.56 -10.60
CA TRP A 408 8.38 43.85 -10.98
C TRP A 408 8.52 44.96 -12.03
N TRP A 409 7.45 45.26 -12.75
CA TRP A 409 7.33 46.41 -13.67
C TRP A 409 7.16 47.77 -12.96
N GLN A 410 6.79 47.79 -11.68
CA GLN A 410 6.62 49.02 -10.89
C GLN A 410 7.94 49.36 -10.19
N ALA A 411 8.41 50.61 -10.32
CA ALA A 411 9.71 51.04 -9.79
C ALA A 411 9.87 50.80 -8.27
N GLU A 412 8.78 50.93 -7.51
CA GLU A 412 8.77 50.81 -6.05
C GLU A 412 8.91 49.35 -5.54
N SER A 413 8.35 48.37 -6.26
CA SER A 413 8.40 46.94 -5.90
C SER A 413 9.51 46.17 -6.63
N ARG A 414 10.05 46.73 -7.73
CA ARG A 414 11.09 46.12 -8.57
C ARG A 414 12.30 45.54 -7.81
N PRO A 415 12.97 46.25 -6.88
CA PRO A 415 14.16 45.69 -6.22
C PRO A 415 13.82 44.46 -5.36
N ARG A 416 12.67 44.47 -4.67
CA ARG A 416 12.22 43.36 -3.82
C ARG A 416 11.72 42.17 -4.66
N ALA A 417 10.97 42.46 -5.72
CA ALA A 417 10.48 41.45 -6.66
C ALA A 417 11.64 40.72 -7.37
N LEU A 418 12.66 41.46 -7.83
CA LEU A 418 13.85 40.89 -8.45
C LEU A 418 14.72 40.15 -7.44
N ALA A 419 14.89 40.65 -6.21
CA ALA A 419 15.62 39.93 -5.17
C ALA A 419 14.98 38.59 -4.81
N PHE A 420 13.66 38.56 -4.65
CA PHE A 420 12.91 37.31 -4.46
C PHE A 420 13.06 36.38 -5.66
N GLY A 421 12.85 36.88 -6.89
CA GLY A 421 12.96 36.10 -8.12
C GLY A 421 14.35 35.51 -8.30
N ALA A 422 15.41 36.31 -8.12
CA ALA A 422 16.80 35.88 -8.20
C ALA A 422 17.11 34.79 -7.17
N MET A 423 16.68 34.96 -5.92
CA MET A 423 16.88 33.97 -4.86
C MET A 423 15.97 32.74 -4.97
N THR A 424 14.91 32.79 -5.76
CA THR A 424 14.03 31.64 -6.04
C THR A 424 14.55 30.84 -7.24
N VAL A 425 15.03 31.52 -8.29
CA VAL A 425 15.47 30.88 -9.55
C VAL A 425 16.91 30.40 -9.49
N LEU A 426 17.85 31.21 -9.00
CA LEU A 426 19.28 30.87 -9.05
C LEU A 426 19.62 29.68 -8.13
N PRO A 427 19.24 29.67 -6.84
CA PRO A 427 19.56 28.54 -5.96
C PRO A 427 18.77 27.29 -6.32
N ALA A 428 17.48 27.38 -6.67
CA ALA A 428 16.70 26.21 -7.06
C ALA A 428 17.20 25.60 -8.38
N GLY A 429 17.60 26.44 -9.35
CA GLY A 429 18.19 25.99 -10.60
C GLY A 429 19.57 25.35 -10.39
N VAL A 430 20.47 26.02 -9.67
CA VAL A 430 21.83 25.51 -9.40
C VAL A 430 21.78 24.23 -8.55
N LEU A 431 20.99 24.21 -7.49
CA LEU A 431 20.86 23.04 -6.62
C LEU A 431 20.08 21.91 -7.30
N GLY A 432 19.14 22.23 -8.19
CA GLY A 432 18.45 21.24 -9.02
C GLY A 432 19.41 20.58 -10.01
N VAL A 433 20.23 21.37 -10.71
CA VAL A 433 21.30 20.87 -11.59
C VAL A 433 22.33 20.07 -10.79
N LEU A 434 22.73 20.54 -9.61
CA LEU A 434 23.65 19.83 -8.73
C LEU A 434 23.05 18.50 -8.23
N ALA A 435 21.78 18.48 -7.84
CA ALA A 435 21.09 17.26 -7.44
C ALA A 435 21.05 16.24 -8.59
N VAL A 436 20.76 16.69 -9.82
CA VAL A 436 20.80 15.84 -11.02
C VAL A 436 22.22 15.36 -11.31
N ALA A 437 23.23 16.23 -11.19
CA ALA A 437 24.63 15.89 -11.44
C ALA A 437 25.17 14.89 -10.40
N VAL A 438 24.87 15.07 -9.12
CA VAL A 438 25.22 14.14 -8.04
C VAL A 438 24.52 12.79 -8.25
N MET A 439 23.24 12.80 -8.62
CA MET A 439 22.49 11.59 -8.93
C MET A 439 23.10 10.83 -10.11
N ALA A 440 23.45 11.53 -11.19
CA ALA A 440 24.10 10.93 -12.36
C ALA A 440 25.50 10.37 -12.02
N ALA A 441 26.29 11.11 -11.22
CA ALA A 441 27.62 10.71 -10.82
C ALA A 441 27.64 9.49 -9.87
N TYR A 442 26.65 9.35 -8.99
CA TYR A 442 26.61 8.29 -7.97
C TYR A 442 25.80 7.06 -8.40
N ALA A 443 24.78 7.24 -9.24
CA ALA A 443 23.94 6.15 -9.75
C ALA A 443 24.52 5.47 -11.00
N GLY A 444 25.46 6.10 -11.71
CA GLY A 444 26.04 5.57 -12.96
C GLY A 444 25.08 5.61 -14.16
N GLU A 445 23.87 6.14 -13.98
CA GLU A 445 22.84 6.30 -15.02
C GLU A 445 22.17 7.67 -14.91
N THR A 446 21.73 8.23 -16.04
CA THR A 446 20.87 9.42 -16.04
C THR A 446 19.51 9.07 -15.42
N PRO A 447 18.89 9.99 -14.64
CA PRO A 447 17.58 9.72 -14.06
C PRO A 447 16.58 9.28 -15.13
N VAL A 448 15.76 8.31 -14.76
CA VAL A 448 14.75 7.63 -15.60
C VAL A 448 13.86 8.59 -16.41
N LEU A 449 13.68 9.84 -15.96
CA LEU A 449 12.95 10.86 -16.73
C LEU A 449 13.68 11.36 -17.98
N TYR A 450 15.01 11.41 -17.97
CA TYR A 450 15.80 11.98 -19.06
C TYR A 450 16.19 10.96 -20.12
N ARG A 451 16.26 9.67 -19.74
CA ARG A 451 16.41 8.56 -20.69
C ARG A 451 15.06 8.33 -21.37
N ASN A 452 14.98 8.67 -22.66
CA ASN A 452 13.78 8.51 -23.50
C ASN A 452 12.59 9.38 -23.06
N LEU A 453 12.84 10.62 -22.62
CA LEU A 453 11.78 11.56 -22.21
C LEU A 453 10.67 11.69 -23.26
N THR A 454 11.03 11.79 -24.54
CA THR A 454 10.08 11.93 -25.65
C THR A 454 9.18 10.71 -25.81
N GLU A 455 9.74 9.50 -25.75
CA GLU A 455 8.97 8.25 -25.82
C GLU A 455 8.06 8.11 -24.60
N ARG A 456 8.57 8.34 -23.38
CA ARG A 456 7.77 8.30 -22.15
C ARG A 456 6.64 9.31 -22.13
N LEU A 457 6.89 10.52 -22.63
CA LEU A 457 5.84 11.52 -22.76
C LEU A 457 4.74 11.04 -23.72
N ARG A 458 5.12 10.43 -24.85
CA ARG A 458 4.18 9.93 -25.86
C ARG A 458 3.42 8.67 -25.41
N GLU A 459 4.10 7.72 -24.78
CA GLU A 459 3.60 6.37 -24.49
C GLU A 459 2.94 6.25 -23.11
N ASP A 460 3.34 7.07 -22.13
CA ASP A 460 2.76 7.06 -20.77
C ASP A 460 1.95 8.34 -20.48
N TRP A 461 2.52 9.53 -20.65
CA TRP A 461 1.87 10.77 -20.17
C TRP A 461 0.80 11.34 -21.08
N LEU A 462 0.89 11.10 -22.39
CA LEU A 462 0.00 11.68 -23.41
C LEU A 462 -0.73 10.60 -24.24
N SER A 463 -0.71 9.34 -23.79
CA SER A 463 -1.26 8.21 -24.53
C SER A 463 -2.73 7.91 -24.22
N LEU A 464 -3.23 8.31 -23.06
CA LEU A 464 -4.63 8.08 -22.70
C LEU A 464 -5.52 9.16 -23.33
N PRO A 465 -6.64 8.78 -23.98
CA PRO A 465 -7.62 9.76 -24.43
C PRO A 465 -8.07 10.65 -23.26
N LEU A 466 -7.96 11.97 -23.44
CA LEU A 466 -8.20 12.95 -22.37
C LEU A 466 -9.54 12.72 -21.66
N TRP A 467 -10.62 12.43 -22.40
CA TRP A 467 -11.94 12.23 -21.81
C TRP A 467 -12.00 11.01 -20.89
N THR A 468 -11.31 9.93 -21.23
CA THR A 468 -11.24 8.71 -20.43
C THR A 468 -10.60 8.99 -19.07
N GLY A 469 -9.43 9.62 -19.04
CA GLY A 469 -8.78 9.95 -17.76
C GLY A 469 -9.43 11.11 -17.02
N LEU A 470 -10.00 12.11 -17.72
CA LEU A 470 -10.67 13.26 -17.08
C LEU A 470 -11.93 12.84 -16.31
N ARG A 471 -12.81 12.04 -16.93
CA ARG A 471 -13.99 11.50 -16.24
C ARG A 471 -13.59 10.55 -15.11
N GLY A 472 -12.46 9.85 -15.28
CA GLY A 472 -11.80 9.07 -14.23
C GLY A 472 -11.44 9.95 -13.03
N LEU A 473 -10.58 10.95 -13.24
CA LEU A 473 -10.09 11.84 -12.18
C LEU A 473 -11.19 12.62 -11.47
N LEU A 474 -12.28 12.99 -12.15
CA LEU A 474 -13.31 13.84 -11.56
C LEU A 474 -14.47 13.06 -10.93
N PHE A 475 -14.89 11.93 -11.53
CA PHE A 475 -16.14 11.26 -11.16
C PHE A 475 -16.09 9.72 -11.17
N SER A 476 -14.94 9.08 -11.42
CA SER A 476 -14.73 7.65 -11.19
C SER A 476 -15.30 7.18 -9.85
N PRO A 477 -16.09 6.08 -9.83
CA PRO A 477 -16.49 5.43 -8.58
C PRO A 477 -15.31 4.81 -7.81
N GLY A 478 -14.15 4.67 -8.47
CA GLY A 478 -12.96 4.02 -7.97
C GLY A 478 -11.92 4.91 -7.29
N LYS A 479 -11.64 6.09 -7.86
CA LYS A 479 -10.51 6.96 -7.45
C LYS A 479 -10.70 8.45 -7.81
N SER A 480 -11.91 9.00 -7.81
CA SER A 480 -12.12 10.39 -8.25
C SER A 480 -11.91 11.47 -7.18
N LEU A 481 -11.63 12.70 -7.61
CA LEU A 481 -11.46 13.87 -6.77
C LEU A 481 -12.75 14.23 -6.01
N PHE A 482 -13.90 14.32 -6.70
CA PHE A 482 -15.13 14.83 -6.08
C PHE A 482 -15.92 13.78 -5.31
N LEU A 483 -15.86 12.48 -5.65
CA LEU A 483 -16.50 11.46 -4.82
C LEU A 483 -15.65 11.14 -3.58
N TYR A 484 -14.31 11.20 -3.69
CA TYR A 484 -13.41 10.97 -2.55
C TYR A 484 -13.17 12.24 -1.72
N SER A 485 -13.50 13.43 -2.22
CA SER A 485 -13.40 14.69 -1.48
C SER A 485 -14.53 15.66 -1.89
N PRO A 486 -15.80 15.37 -1.54
CA PRO A 486 -16.94 16.20 -1.95
C PRO A 486 -16.85 17.66 -1.51
N TRP A 487 -16.15 17.94 -0.41
CA TRP A 487 -15.82 19.29 0.05
C TRP A 487 -15.22 20.18 -1.06
N LEU A 488 -14.42 19.59 -1.95
CA LEU A 488 -13.77 20.32 -3.04
C LEU A 488 -14.74 20.79 -4.14
N LEU A 489 -16.01 20.36 -4.13
CA LEU A 489 -17.04 20.95 -5.00
C LEU A 489 -17.23 22.44 -4.74
N LEU A 490 -16.95 22.91 -3.51
CA LEU A 490 -16.98 24.33 -3.16
C LEU A 490 -15.90 25.14 -3.89
N ALA A 491 -14.83 24.50 -4.38
CA ALA A 491 -13.79 25.17 -5.16
C ALA A 491 -14.28 25.65 -6.53
N LEU A 492 -15.38 25.08 -7.06
CA LEU A 492 -15.96 25.50 -8.33
C LEU A 492 -16.56 26.92 -8.25
N PRO A 493 -17.59 27.19 -7.42
CA PRO A 493 -18.08 28.56 -7.22
C PRO A 493 -17.06 29.43 -6.47
N GLY A 494 -16.30 28.85 -5.55
CA GLY A 494 -15.28 29.56 -4.78
C GLY A 494 -14.16 30.11 -5.66
N GLY A 495 -13.68 29.33 -6.64
CA GLY A 495 -12.66 29.77 -7.60
C GLY A 495 -13.11 30.97 -8.44
N VAL A 496 -14.38 30.99 -8.86
CA VAL A 496 -14.97 32.14 -9.58
C VAL A 496 -14.99 33.39 -8.69
N LEU A 497 -15.42 33.25 -7.43
CA LEU A 497 -15.43 34.35 -6.46
C LEU A 497 -14.01 34.82 -6.11
N LEU A 498 -13.05 33.89 -5.98
CA LEU A 498 -11.64 34.21 -5.76
C LEU A 498 -11.07 35.00 -6.94
N TRP A 499 -11.41 34.63 -8.18
CA TRP A 499 -11.00 35.36 -9.36
C TRP A 499 -11.52 36.80 -9.34
N ARG A 500 -12.76 37.01 -8.91
CA ARG A 500 -13.35 38.35 -8.79
C ARG A 500 -12.67 39.20 -7.71
N ARG A 501 -12.30 38.60 -6.57
CA ARG A 501 -11.68 39.29 -5.42
C ARG A 501 -10.17 39.52 -5.59
N HIS A 502 -9.44 38.53 -6.12
CA HIS A 502 -7.97 38.54 -6.20
C HIS A 502 -7.46 38.05 -7.57
N ARG A 503 -7.86 38.72 -8.67
CA ARG A 503 -7.52 38.36 -10.06
C ARG A 503 -6.06 37.96 -10.29
N ARG A 504 -5.11 38.70 -9.70
CA ARG A 504 -3.67 38.47 -9.90
C ARG A 504 -3.16 37.20 -9.22
N LEU A 505 -3.82 36.71 -8.17
CA LEU A 505 -3.37 35.57 -7.36
C LEU A 505 -4.20 34.31 -7.58
N ALA A 506 -5.40 34.46 -8.15
CA ALA A 506 -6.35 33.37 -8.32
C ALA A 506 -5.87 32.27 -9.30
N ALA A 507 -4.97 32.60 -10.25
CA ALA A 507 -4.41 31.66 -11.23
C ALA A 507 -3.74 30.45 -10.57
N LEU A 508 -2.93 30.67 -9.55
CA LEU A 508 -2.27 29.59 -8.81
C LEU A 508 -3.27 28.62 -8.16
N PHE A 509 -4.43 29.09 -7.72
CA PHE A 509 -5.41 28.28 -6.99
C PHE A 509 -6.48 27.64 -7.89
N THR A 510 -6.58 28.06 -9.15
CA THR A 510 -7.63 27.62 -10.07
C THR A 510 -7.06 27.05 -11.36
N VAL A 511 -6.23 27.82 -12.07
CA VAL A 511 -5.64 27.40 -13.35
C VAL A 511 -4.62 26.30 -13.15
N PHE A 512 -3.74 26.40 -12.15
CA PHE A 512 -2.71 25.38 -11.93
C PHE A 512 -3.31 24.00 -11.57
N PRO A 513 -4.25 23.87 -10.62
CA PRO A 513 -4.99 22.61 -10.42
C PRO A 513 -5.69 22.10 -11.68
N ALA A 514 -6.32 22.96 -12.47
CA ALA A 514 -6.98 22.56 -13.72
C ALA A 514 -5.99 22.00 -14.75
N VAL A 515 -4.82 22.63 -14.91
CA VAL A 515 -3.74 22.15 -15.78
C VAL A 515 -3.24 20.78 -15.32
N VAL A 516 -3.06 20.60 -14.01
CA VAL A 516 -2.63 19.31 -13.44
C VAL A 516 -3.68 18.22 -13.69
N VAL A 517 -4.97 18.52 -13.51
CA VAL A 517 -6.07 17.59 -13.83
C VAL A 517 -6.07 17.20 -15.31
N VAL A 518 -5.89 18.15 -16.23
CA VAL A 518 -5.81 17.86 -17.67
C VAL A 518 -4.60 16.99 -17.99
N LEU A 519 -3.42 17.35 -17.48
CA LEU A 519 -2.19 16.61 -17.71
C LEU A 519 -2.28 15.16 -17.23
N TYR A 520 -2.73 14.94 -15.99
CA TYR A 520 -2.90 13.59 -15.46
C TYR A 520 -4.10 12.86 -16.08
N GLY A 521 -5.06 13.57 -16.65
CA GLY A 521 -6.17 12.98 -17.42
C GLY A 521 -5.72 12.36 -18.75
N MET A 522 -4.52 12.70 -19.23
CA MET A 522 -3.91 12.09 -20.42
C MET A 522 -2.90 10.99 -20.08
N LYS A 523 -2.58 10.82 -18.79
CA LYS A 523 -1.63 9.81 -18.32
C LYS A 523 -2.28 8.43 -18.29
N LEU A 524 -1.58 7.43 -18.83
CA LEU A 524 -2.04 6.04 -18.96
C LEU A 524 -2.49 5.44 -17.61
N VAL A 525 -1.66 5.64 -16.57
CA VAL A 525 -2.03 5.41 -15.17
C VAL A 525 -2.39 6.75 -14.55
N TRP A 526 -3.65 7.20 -14.67
CA TRP A 526 -4.10 8.51 -14.16
C TRP A 526 -4.39 8.52 -12.65
N HIS A 527 -4.77 7.38 -12.06
CA HIS A 527 -5.22 7.30 -10.66
C HIS A 527 -4.05 7.27 -9.66
N GLY A 528 -2.95 6.60 -10.02
CA GLY A 528 -1.75 6.52 -9.20
C GLY A 528 -1.85 5.61 -7.96
N GLY A 529 -2.98 4.98 -7.66
CA GLY A 529 -3.17 4.10 -6.48
C GLY A 529 -3.61 4.84 -5.21
N GLY A 530 -3.91 4.13 -4.12
CA GLY A 530 -4.31 4.75 -2.84
C GLY A 530 -5.77 5.20 -2.76
N TRP A 531 -6.09 6.14 -1.85
CA TRP A 531 -7.47 6.60 -1.58
C TRP A 531 -7.86 7.83 -2.40
N GLY A 532 -8.55 7.63 -3.52
CA GLY A 532 -8.76 8.68 -4.52
C GLY A 532 -7.59 8.78 -5.51
N PRO A 533 -7.49 9.87 -6.28
CA PRO A 533 -6.44 10.03 -7.29
C PRO A 533 -5.18 10.62 -6.64
N ARG A 534 -4.21 9.76 -6.31
CA ARG A 534 -2.96 10.13 -5.61
C ARG A 534 -2.27 11.35 -6.20
N TYR A 535 -2.21 11.44 -7.53
CA TYR A 535 -1.54 12.55 -8.21
C TYR A 535 -2.19 13.91 -8.01
N LEU A 536 -3.46 13.94 -7.56
CA LEU A 536 -4.16 15.18 -7.24
C LEU A 536 -4.08 15.56 -5.76
N VAL A 537 -3.53 14.70 -4.89
CA VAL A 537 -3.30 15.04 -3.46
C VAL A 537 -2.58 16.39 -3.30
N PRO A 538 -1.54 16.72 -4.10
CA PRO A 538 -0.92 18.04 -4.02
C PRO A 538 -1.83 19.21 -4.38
N MET A 539 -2.87 19.00 -5.19
CA MET A 539 -3.82 20.05 -5.59
C MET A 539 -4.90 20.29 -4.54
N VAL A 540 -5.16 19.34 -3.65
CA VAL A 540 -6.19 19.42 -2.60
C VAL A 540 -6.08 20.68 -1.72
N PRO A 541 -4.90 21.11 -1.20
CA PRO A 541 -4.82 22.35 -0.42
C PRO A 541 -5.09 23.61 -1.27
N LEU A 542 -4.69 23.63 -2.55
CA LEU A 542 -4.97 24.76 -3.43
C LEU A 542 -6.47 24.89 -3.71
N LEU A 543 -7.13 23.77 -3.99
CA LEU A 543 -8.58 23.72 -4.17
C LEU A 543 -9.34 24.04 -2.87
N SER A 544 -8.79 23.66 -1.71
CA SER A 544 -9.36 24.05 -0.41
C SER A 544 -9.25 25.56 -0.15
N ILE A 545 -8.16 26.20 -0.60
CA ILE A 545 -8.03 27.66 -0.60
C ILE A 545 -9.04 28.28 -1.58
N ALA A 546 -9.18 27.70 -2.78
CA ALA A 546 -10.18 28.14 -3.76
C ALA A 546 -11.62 27.95 -3.28
N ALA A 547 -11.90 27.01 -2.36
CA ALA A 547 -13.21 26.82 -1.76
C ALA A 547 -13.57 27.89 -0.71
N ALA A 548 -12.57 28.58 -0.13
CA ALA A 548 -12.78 29.52 0.97
C ALA A 548 -13.81 30.65 0.70
N PRO A 549 -13.88 31.28 -0.49
CA PRO A 549 -14.91 32.28 -0.78
C PRO A 549 -16.32 31.71 -0.76
N ALA A 550 -16.51 30.46 -1.23
CA ALA A 550 -17.81 29.80 -1.17
C ALA A 550 -18.18 29.44 0.27
N VAL A 551 -17.19 29.03 1.09
CA VAL A 551 -17.37 28.82 2.52
C VAL A 551 -17.81 30.12 3.21
N GLU A 552 -17.10 31.23 2.98
CA GLU A 552 -17.44 32.57 3.51
C GLU A 552 -18.89 32.95 3.14
N TRP A 553 -19.22 32.83 1.86
CA TRP A 553 -20.56 33.11 1.34
C TRP A 553 -21.65 32.26 2.00
N LEU A 554 -21.40 30.95 2.21
CA LEU A 554 -22.36 30.05 2.86
C LEU A 554 -22.54 30.37 4.35
N LEU A 555 -21.47 30.78 5.02
CA LEU A 555 -21.48 31.15 6.44
C LEU A 555 -22.24 32.45 6.70
N GLU A 556 -22.18 33.41 5.77
CA GLU A 556 -22.77 34.75 5.94
C GLU A 556 -24.28 34.82 5.61
N ARG A 557 -24.81 33.94 4.75
CA ARG A 557 -26.18 34.09 4.20
C ARG A 557 -27.33 33.59 5.07
N GLY A 558 -27.10 32.69 6.03
CA GLY A 558 -28.15 32.25 6.97
C GLY A 558 -28.06 30.80 7.39
N ARG A 559 -29.10 30.31 8.09
CA ARG A 559 -29.13 28.94 8.65
C ARG A 559 -29.22 27.85 7.59
N ALA A 560 -29.99 28.06 6.52
CA ALA A 560 -30.16 27.07 5.45
C ALA A 560 -28.85 26.78 4.70
N THR A 561 -28.10 27.82 4.33
CA THR A 561 -26.79 27.68 3.64
C THR A 561 -25.73 27.06 4.55
N ARG A 562 -25.76 27.37 5.85
CA ARG A 562 -24.92 26.66 6.84
C ARG A 562 -25.28 25.18 6.94
N GLY A 563 -26.57 24.83 6.84
CA GLY A 563 -27.04 23.45 6.77
C GLY A 563 -26.45 22.69 5.57
N VAL A 564 -26.40 23.33 4.39
CA VAL A 564 -25.74 22.76 3.20
C VAL A 564 -24.25 22.52 3.44
N LEU A 565 -23.55 23.50 4.03
CA LEU A 565 -22.13 23.37 4.36
C LEU A 565 -21.87 22.22 5.34
N VAL A 566 -22.69 22.09 6.38
CA VAL A 566 -22.61 21.00 7.38
C VAL A 566 -22.93 19.66 6.74
N GLY A 567 -23.96 19.57 5.88
CA GLY A 567 -24.30 18.35 5.16
C GLY A 567 -23.17 17.89 4.25
N LEU A 568 -22.57 18.80 3.48
CA LEU A 568 -21.42 18.50 2.63
C LEU A 568 -20.20 18.06 3.45
N ALA A 569 -19.93 18.74 4.58
CA ALA A 569 -18.86 18.35 5.50
C ALA A 569 -19.11 16.95 6.07
N ALA A 570 -20.33 16.63 6.50
CA ALA A 570 -20.69 15.31 7.05
C ALA A 570 -20.50 14.19 6.02
N VAL A 571 -20.98 14.38 4.78
CA VAL A 571 -20.76 13.41 3.69
C VAL A 571 -19.27 13.23 3.41
N SER A 572 -18.52 14.34 3.35
CA SER A 572 -17.08 14.30 3.04
C SER A 572 -16.26 13.62 4.14
N VAL A 573 -16.58 13.90 5.40
CA VAL A 573 -16.00 13.24 6.57
C VAL A 573 -16.35 11.75 6.58
N GLY A 574 -17.61 11.39 6.28
CA GLY A 574 -18.04 9.99 6.16
C GLY A 574 -17.21 9.21 5.13
N VAL A 575 -16.90 9.83 3.98
CA VAL A 575 -15.99 9.25 2.99
C VAL A 575 -14.57 9.07 3.55
N GLN A 576 -14.03 10.04 4.28
CA GLN A 576 -12.68 9.91 4.86
C GLN A 576 -12.61 8.84 5.96
N LEU A 577 -13.67 8.71 6.76
CA LEU A 577 -13.76 7.68 7.79
C LEU A 577 -13.63 6.27 7.19
N LEU A 578 -14.17 6.02 5.99
CA LEU A 578 -13.96 4.75 5.28
C LEU A 578 -12.48 4.52 4.97
N GLY A 579 -11.80 5.53 4.42
CA GLY A 579 -10.38 5.43 4.02
C GLY A 579 -9.39 5.41 5.18
N VAL A 580 -9.81 5.86 6.36
CA VAL A 580 -8.99 5.84 7.59
C VAL A 580 -9.25 4.55 8.38
N ALA A 581 -10.50 4.10 8.50
CA ALA A 581 -10.86 2.92 9.29
C ALA A 581 -10.50 1.60 8.62
N LYS A 582 -10.45 1.56 7.28
CA LYS A 582 -10.11 0.37 6.50
C LYS A 582 -8.81 0.57 5.72
N ASP A 583 -8.15 -0.54 5.42
CA ASP A 583 -7.01 -0.53 4.51
C ASP A 583 -7.50 -0.27 3.07
N PRO A 584 -7.05 0.81 2.41
CA PRO A 584 -7.55 1.19 1.08
C PRO A 584 -7.24 0.16 -0.02
N GLU A 585 -6.29 -0.76 0.18
CA GLU A 585 -5.90 -1.77 -0.81
C GLU A 585 -6.49 -3.17 -0.54
N GLN A 586 -7.07 -3.42 0.63
CA GLN A 586 -7.62 -4.73 0.99
C GLN A 586 -8.80 -5.14 0.08
N PHE A 587 -9.78 -4.26 -0.11
CA PHE A 587 -10.91 -4.51 -1.01
C PHE A 587 -10.49 -4.59 -2.49
N PRO A 588 -9.70 -3.63 -3.05
CA PRO A 588 -9.17 -3.75 -4.40
C PRO A 588 -8.41 -5.05 -4.64
N THR A 589 -7.53 -5.46 -3.73
CA THR A 589 -6.76 -6.70 -3.85
C THR A 589 -7.66 -7.92 -3.91
N MET A 590 -8.68 -7.97 -3.04
CA MET A 590 -9.68 -9.04 -3.04
C MET A 590 -10.42 -9.14 -4.39
N VAL A 591 -10.85 -8.00 -4.95
CA VAL A 591 -11.53 -7.97 -6.26
C VAL A 591 -10.58 -8.38 -7.37
N ARG A 592 -9.34 -7.85 -7.40
CA ARG A 592 -8.31 -8.19 -8.39
C ARG A 592 -7.99 -9.69 -8.38
N GLN A 593 -7.92 -10.32 -7.22
CA GLN A 593 -7.51 -11.72 -7.07
C GLN A 593 -8.66 -12.72 -7.29
N HIS A 594 -9.89 -12.39 -6.89
CA HIS A 594 -10.97 -13.38 -6.80
C HIS A 594 -12.21 -13.07 -7.63
N VAL A 595 -12.41 -11.80 -8.03
CA VAL A 595 -13.66 -11.35 -8.66
C VAL A 595 -13.44 -10.99 -10.12
N ALA A 596 -12.53 -10.04 -10.40
CA ALA A 596 -12.27 -9.58 -11.76
C ALA A 596 -11.86 -10.71 -12.72
N PRO A 597 -10.97 -11.66 -12.35
CA PRO A 597 -10.58 -12.77 -13.22
C PRO A 597 -11.73 -13.68 -13.67
N ALA A 598 -12.80 -13.75 -12.89
CA ALA A 598 -13.96 -14.59 -13.18
C ALA A 598 -15.05 -13.86 -13.97
N LEU A 599 -14.91 -12.55 -14.20
CA LEU A 599 -15.85 -11.76 -14.98
C LEU A 599 -15.48 -11.78 -16.47
N PRO A 600 -16.45 -11.78 -17.38
CA PRO A 600 -16.19 -11.61 -18.81
C PRO A 600 -15.42 -10.32 -19.09
N ASP A 601 -14.36 -10.41 -19.89
CA ASP A 601 -13.42 -9.32 -20.20
C ASP A 601 -12.93 -8.55 -18.94
N LEU A 602 -12.66 -9.29 -17.85
CA LEU A 602 -12.27 -8.75 -16.53
C LEU A 602 -13.23 -7.68 -15.98
N GLY A 603 -14.52 -7.74 -16.34
CA GLY A 603 -15.51 -6.75 -15.91
C GLY A 603 -15.45 -5.41 -16.67
N SER A 604 -14.59 -5.26 -17.68
CA SER A 604 -14.50 -4.04 -18.49
C SER A 604 -15.80 -3.66 -19.21
N ARG A 605 -16.70 -4.64 -19.45
CA ARG A 605 -18.04 -4.42 -20.00
C ARG A 605 -18.99 -3.73 -19.02
N LEU A 606 -18.73 -3.84 -17.72
CA LEU A 606 -19.52 -3.19 -16.67
C LEU A 606 -19.10 -1.73 -16.46
N GLY A 607 -17.94 -1.33 -16.96
CA GLY A 607 -17.44 0.04 -16.97
C GLY A 607 -15.97 0.11 -17.38
N GLY A 608 -15.59 1.19 -18.07
CA GLY A 608 -14.18 1.47 -18.41
C GLY A 608 -13.65 0.73 -19.64
N ARG A 609 -14.52 0.33 -20.58
CA ARG A 609 -14.09 -0.35 -21.81
C ARG A 609 -13.10 0.46 -22.65
N ASP A 610 -13.26 1.78 -22.72
CA ASP A 610 -12.32 2.71 -23.33
C ASP A 610 -10.95 2.69 -22.62
N TYR A 611 -10.93 2.65 -21.30
CA TYR A 611 -9.72 2.51 -20.50
C TYR A 611 -9.03 1.17 -20.74
N TRP A 612 -9.79 0.08 -20.72
CA TRP A 612 -9.33 -1.26 -21.06
C TRP A 612 -8.64 -1.33 -22.42
N VAL A 613 -9.29 -0.77 -23.45
CA VAL A 613 -8.75 -0.74 -24.82
C VAL A 613 -7.47 0.10 -24.87
N ALA A 614 -7.46 1.29 -24.26
CA ALA A 614 -6.28 2.16 -24.24
C ALA A 614 -5.09 1.53 -23.49
N ARG A 615 -5.34 0.68 -22.49
CA ARG A 615 -4.33 -0.08 -21.74
C ARG A 615 -3.89 -1.38 -22.44
N GLY A 616 -4.33 -1.63 -23.67
CA GLY A 616 -3.97 -2.84 -24.41
C GLY A 616 -4.63 -4.11 -23.87
N GLY A 617 -5.78 -4.00 -23.21
CA GLY A 617 -6.47 -5.12 -22.58
C GLY A 617 -6.88 -6.23 -23.55
N GLU A 618 -7.11 -5.92 -24.84
CA GLU A 618 -7.28 -6.95 -25.88
C GLU A 618 -6.11 -7.92 -25.95
N GLY A 619 -4.93 -7.43 -25.60
CA GLY A 619 -3.80 -8.29 -25.62
C GLY A 619 -3.88 -9.37 -24.55
N LEU A 620 -4.49 -9.13 -23.39
CA LEU A 620 -4.55 -10.12 -22.30
C LEU A 620 -5.22 -11.42 -22.77
N ALA A 621 -6.15 -11.34 -23.74
CA ALA A 621 -6.73 -12.50 -24.41
C ALA A 621 -5.75 -13.32 -25.27
N ARG A 622 -4.55 -12.78 -25.53
CA ARG A 622 -3.41 -13.42 -26.23
C ARG A 622 -2.38 -13.99 -25.25
N ALA A 623 -2.46 -13.67 -23.96
CA ALA A 623 -1.61 -14.28 -22.95
C ALA A 623 -1.96 -15.77 -22.80
N LEU A 624 -0.95 -16.62 -22.68
CA LEU A 624 -1.15 -18.06 -22.50
C LEU A 624 -1.84 -18.32 -21.14
N LEU A 625 -2.70 -19.33 -21.05
CA LEU A 625 -3.38 -19.75 -19.80
C LEU A 625 -2.51 -20.67 -18.94
N ASP A 626 -2.68 -20.66 -17.59
CA ASP A 626 -2.02 -21.63 -16.69
C ASP A 626 -2.68 -23.01 -16.80
N PRO A 627 -1.94 -24.06 -17.21
CA PRO A 627 -2.47 -25.41 -17.34
C PRO A 627 -2.84 -26.10 -16.02
N ARG A 628 -2.46 -25.55 -14.87
CA ARG A 628 -2.78 -26.11 -13.53
C ARG A 628 -4.11 -25.61 -12.99
N ASP A 629 -4.63 -24.52 -13.52
CA ASP A 629 -5.94 -23.99 -13.13
C ASP A 629 -7.00 -24.70 -13.98
N GLY A 630 -7.68 -25.70 -13.40
CA GLY A 630 -8.66 -26.57 -14.07
C GLY A 630 -9.96 -25.87 -14.51
N GLY A 631 -9.87 -24.79 -15.29
CA GLY A 631 -11.00 -24.02 -15.81
C GLY A 631 -11.66 -23.07 -14.80
N GLY A 632 -11.19 -23.02 -13.55
CA GLY A 632 -11.65 -22.10 -12.52
C GLY A 632 -10.61 -21.01 -12.23
N ALA A 633 -10.97 -19.76 -12.51
CA ALA A 633 -10.20 -18.53 -12.22
C ALA A 633 -8.72 -18.59 -12.64
N ALA A 634 -8.46 -18.60 -13.96
CA ALA A 634 -7.11 -18.55 -14.52
C ALA A 634 -6.32 -17.36 -13.96
N ARG A 635 -5.21 -17.64 -13.27
CA ARG A 635 -4.18 -16.63 -13.00
C ARG A 635 -3.43 -16.37 -14.29
N LEU A 636 -4.00 -15.50 -15.12
CA LEU A 636 -3.27 -14.87 -16.21
C LEU A 636 -2.03 -14.16 -15.59
N ARG A 637 -0.97 -14.04 -16.37
CA ARG A 637 0.29 -13.36 -16.00
C ARG A 637 0.88 -12.72 -17.25
N GLY A 638 1.90 -11.88 -17.09
CA GLY A 638 2.66 -11.34 -18.21
C GLY A 638 3.16 -12.42 -19.18
N LEU A 639 3.18 -12.09 -20.47
CA LEU A 639 3.61 -12.99 -21.53
C LEU A 639 5.14 -13.08 -21.54
N GLY A 640 5.69 -14.29 -21.46
CA GLY A 640 7.12 -14.51 -21.69
C GLY A 640 7.40 -14.97 -23.12
N TYR A 641 8.66 -14.79 -23.57
CA TYR A 641 9.15 -15.34 -24.82
C TYR A 641 10.65 -15.64 -24.79
N LEU A 642 11.04 -16.66 -25.56
CA LEU A 642 12.37 -16.80 -26.13
C LEU A 642 12.56 -15.72 -27.19
N TRP A 643 13.69 -15.01 -27.20
CA TRP A 643 14.00 -13.96 -28.16
C TRP A 643 15.37 -14.15 -28.82
N GLY A 644 15.57 -13.49 -29.97
CA GLY A 644 16.85 -13.52 -30.68
C GLY A 644 17.14 -12.26 -31.48
N TYR A 645 18.40 -11.81 -31.45
CA TYR A 645 18.93 -10.68 -32.22
C TYR A 645 20.34 -10.99 -32.78
N PRO A 646 20.47 -11.47 -34.03
CA PRO A 646 19.40 -11.72 -34.98
C PRO A 646 18.69 -13.07 -34.80
N ASP A 647 19.27 -14.02 -34.06
CA ASP A 647 18.78 -15.41 -34.01
C ASP A 647 18.47 -15.90 -32.59
N ALA A 648 17.40 -16.70 -32.46
CA ALA A 648 17.12 -17.55 -31.31
C ALA A 648 17.06 -19.01 -31.75
N LEU A 649 17.47 -19.93 -30.88
CA LEU A 649 17.50 -21.36 -31.13
C LEU A 649 16.86 -22.11 -29.97
N LEU A 650 15.98 -23.05 -30.30
CA LEU A 650 15.37 -24.00 -29.38
C LEU A 650 15.74 -25.42 -29.85
N GLU A 651 16.36 -26.21 -28.99
CA GLU A 651 16.68 -27.61 -29.23
C GLU A 651 15.88 -28.53 -28.30
N LEU A 652 15.33 -29.59 -28.90
CA LEU A 652 14.44 -30.55 -28.25
C LEU A 652 15.04 -31.96 -28.35
N PRO A 653 16.02 -32.32 -27.49
CA PRO A 653 16.60 -33.65 -27.44
C PRO A 653 15.59 -34.69 -26.94
N VAL A 654 15.59 -35.88 -27.57
CA VAL A 654 14.72 -37.00 -27.20
C VAL A 654 15.50 -38.21 -26.72
N THR A 655 14.87 -39.00 -25.85
CA THR A 655 15.43 -40.26 -25.31
C THR A 655 15.13 -41.48 -26.20
N GLN A 656 14.14 -41.36 -27.08
CA GLN A 656 13.70 -42.43 -27.99
C GLN A 656 13.18 -41.83 -29.31
N GLU A 657 13.28 -42.60 -30.39
CA GLU A 657 12.76 -42.18 -31.69
C GLU A 657 11.22 -42.13 -31.67
N ARG A 658 10.65 -40.99 -32.07
CA ARG A 658 9.20 -40.77 -32.01
C ARG A 658 8.74 -39.64 -32.92
N SER A 659 7.57 -39.83 -33.52
CA SER A 659 6.80 -38.74 -34.15
C SER A 659 5.84 -38.09 -33.17
N PHE A 660 5.74 -36.76 -33.23
CA PHE A 660 4.78 -35.98 -32.47
C PHE A 660 4.45 -34.67 -33.17
N ALA A 661 3.32 -34.06 -32.81
CA ALA A 661 2.95 -32.74 -33.28
C ALA A 661 3.60 -31.68 -32.36
N LEU A 662 4.42 -30.81 -32.94
CA LEU A 662 5.03 -29.65 -32.30
C LEU A 662 4.25 -28.39 -32.69
N SER A 663 3.55 -27.78 -31.74
CA SER A 663 2.90 -26.48 -31.95
C SER A 663 3.66 -25.36 -31.26
N LEU A 664 3.91 -24.27 -31.97
CA LEU A 664 4.67 -23.12 -31.52
C LEU A 664 3.77 -21.88 -31.49
N TYR A 665 3.83 -21.08 -30.42
CA TYR A 665 3.04 -19.86 -30.28
C TYR A 665 3.89 -18.60 -30.45
N PHE A 666 3.44 -17.74 -31.37
CA PHE A 666 4.09 -16.47 -31.70
C PHE A 666 3.13 -15.31 -31.44
N VAL A 667 3.60 -14.24 -30.80
CA VAL A 667 2.80 -13.03 -30.61
C VAL A 667 3.67 -11.78 -30.53
N ASP A 668 3.35 -10.77 -31.35
CA ASP A 668 3.96 -9.44 -31.28
C ASP A 668 3.11 -8.54 -30.36
N TRP A 669 3.19 -8.81 -29.06
CA TRP A 669 2.28 -8.23 -28.07
C TRP A 669 2.27 -6.69 -28.08
N ASP A 670 3.46 -6.11 -28.02
CA ASP A 670 3.78 -4.69 -27.90
C ASP A 670 3.82 -3.99 -29.26
N ARG A 671 3.46 -4.70 -30.34
CA ARG A 671 3.25 -4.14 -31.69
C ARG A 671 4.50 -3.47 -32.26
N GLN A 672 5.67 -4.10 -32.11
CA GLN A 672 6.93 -3.61 -32.68
C GLN A 672 7.05 -3.89 -34.18
N ALA A 673 5.99 -4.45 -34.79
CA ALA A 673 5.94 -4.84 -36.19
C ALA A 673 6.99 -5.90 -36.54
N ARG A 674 7.21 -6.86 -35.61
CA ARG A 674 8.19 -7.94 -35.77
C ARG A 674 7.89 -8.77 -37.03
N ARG A 675 8.96 -9.27 -37.65
CA ARG A 675 8.94 -10.20 -38.79
C ARG A 675 10.06 -11.20 -38.58
N GLN A 676 9.80 -12.48 -38.80
CA GLN A 676 10.77 -13.52 -38.49
C GLN A 676 10.65 -14.73 -39.44
N THR A 677 11.78 -15.39 -39.67
CA THR A 677 11.83 -16.72 -40.28
C THR A 677 11.83 -17.78 -39.18
N VAL A 678 11.02 -18.83 -39.34
CA VAL A 678 10.97 -19.99 -38.45
C VAL A 678 11.46 -21.21 -39.22
N GLU A 679 12.56 -21.78 -38.77
CA GLU A 679 13.19 -22.97 -39.34
C GLU A 679 13.00 -24.13 -38.37
N VAL A 680 12.36 -25.21 -38.82
CA VAL A 680 12.15 -26.44 -38.03
C VAL A 680 12.92 -27.58 -38.70
N GLU A 681 14.02 -27.98 -38.09
CA GLU A 681 14.86 -29.12 -38.51
C GLU A 681 14.56 -30.33 -37.62
N ASP A 682 14.23 -31.46 -38.25
CA ASP A 682 13.99 -32.73 -37.59
C ASP A 682 14.72 -33.88 -38.30
N ALA A 683 14.55 -35.12 -37.85
CA ALA A 683 15.24 -36.28 -38.44
C ALA A 683 14.91 -36.52 -39.94
N LEU A 684 13.84 -35.90 -40.45
CA LEU A 684 13.37 -36.02 -41.83
C LEU A 684 13.74 -34.81 -42.71
N GLY A 685 14.37 -33.77 -42.15
CA GLY A 685 14.88 -32.61 -42.88
C GLY A 685 14.28 -31.26 -42.47
N LEU A 686 14.92 -30.20 -42.94
CA LEU A 686 14.61 -28.80 -42.64
C LEU A 686 13.32 -28.31 -43.33
N ARG A 687 12.50 -27.57 -42.59
CA ARG A 687 11.35 -26.82 -43.10
C ARG A 687 11.47 -25.35 -42.71
N VAL A 688 11.14 -24.46 -43.63
CA VAL A 688 11.28 -23.00 -43.44
C VAL A 688 9.94 -22.32 -43.64
N TRP A 689 9.54 -21.48 -42.69
CA TRP A 689 8.33 -20.68 -42.76
C TRP A 689 8.64 -19.20 -42.50
N GLN A 690 8.19 -18.34 -43.40
CA GLN A 690 8.31 -16.89 -43.25
C GLN A 690 7.06 -16.32 -42.57
N LEU A 691 7.23 -15.82 -41.35
CA LEU A 691 6.20 -15.12 -40.61
C LEU A 691 6.32 -13.60 -40.88
N ASP A 692 5.91 -13.22 -42.10
CA ASP A 692 5.99 -11.84 -42.59
C ASP A 692 4.68 -11.04 -42.46
N THR A 693 3.61 -11.69 -41.98
CA THR A 693 2.31 -11.04 -41.73
C THR A 693 2.19 -10.56 -40.29
N ASP A 694 1.25 -9.66 -40.01
CA ASP A 694 0.97 -9.24 -38.63
C ASP A 694 0.54 -10.43 -37.76
N PHE A 695 1.34 -10.70 -36.71
CA PHE A 695 1.04 -11.68 -35.67
C PHE A 695 0.87 -11.01 -34.31
N SER A 696 0.54 -9.71 -34.29
CA SER A 696 0.09 -9.05 -33.07
C SER A 696 -1.14 -9.75 -32.49
N GLY A 697 -2.00 -10.38 -33.30
CA GLY A 697 -3.15 -11.16 -32.84
C GLY A 697 -2.82 -12.48 -32.12
N GLY A 698 -1.56 -12.92 -32.15
CA GLY A 698 -1.15 -14.27 -31.72
C GLY A 698 -1.42 -15.31 -32.81
N VAL A 699 -0.50 -16.27 -32.98
CA VAL A 699 -0.66 -17.36 -33.96
C VAL A 699 0.03 -18.62 -33.46
N TRP A 700 -0.66 -19.75 -33.57
CA TRP A 700 -0.08 -21.08 -33.44
C TRP A 700 0.32 -21.60 -34.81
N GLY A 701 1.54 -22.12 -34.92
CA GLY A 701 1.98 -22.94 -36.06
C GLY A 701 2.24 -24.37 -35.59
N THR A 702 1.61 -25.36 -36.22
CA THR A 702 1.80 -26.78 -35.89
C THR A 702 2.55 -27.51 -37.00
N TRP A 703 3.58 -28.27 -36.62
CA TRP A 703 4.35 -29.18 -37.47
C TRP A 703 4.31 -30.61 -36.93
N GLU A 704 4.19 -31.58 -37.83
CA GLU A 704 4.48 -32.98 -37.52
C GLU A 704 5.99 -33.19 -37.62
N VAL A 705 6.63 -33.57 -36.51
CA VAL A 705 8.09 -33.72 -36.42
C VAL A 705 8.48 -35.16 -36.06
N MET A 706 9.64 -35.59 -36.54
CA MET A 706 10.27 -36.85 -36.14
C MET A 706 11.59 -36.56 -35.42
N ALA A 707 11.69 -36.96 -34.16
CA ALA A 707 12.91 -36.83 -33.38
C ALA A 707 13.56 -38.19 -33.17
N ALA A 708 14.90 -38.25 -33.14
CA ALA A 708 15.67 -39.46 -32.83
C ALA A 708 16.81 -39.13 -31.85
N PRO A 709 17.26 -40.08 -31.00
CA PRO A 709 18.40 -39.86 -30.12
C PRO A 709 19.64 -39.40 -30.91
N GLY A 710 20.28 -38.32 -30.45
CA GLY A 710 21.42 -37.70 -31.16
C GLY A 710 21.05 -36.80 -32.35
N ARG A 711 19.77 -36.71 -32.72
CA ARG A 711 19.22 -35.77 -33.71
C ARG A 711 18.02 -35.01 -33.10
N PRO A 712 18.27 -34.00 -32.25
CA PRO A 712 17.20 -33.20 -31.65
C PRO A 712 16.39 -32.47 -32.72
N VAL A 713 15.13 -32.16 -32.41
CA VAL A 713 14.38 -31.20 -33.24
C VAL A 713 14.93 -29.81 -32.92
N ARG A 714 15.37 -29.07 -33.94
CA ARG A 714 15.86 -27.70 -33.80
C ARG A 714 14.88 -26.71 -34.39
N VAL A 715 14.55 -25.68 -33.62
CA VAL A 715 13.74 -24.56 -34.07
C VAL A 715 14.60 -23.30 -34.03
N ARG A 716 14.97 -22.76 -35.19
CA ARG A 716 15.69 -21.49 -35.31
C ARG A 716 14.72 -20.39 -35.71
N LEU A 717 14.82 -19.26 -35.01
CA LEU A 717 14.05 -18.04 -35.26
C LEU A 717 15.03 -16.97 -35.69
N THR A 718 14.85 -16.41 -36.89
CA THR A 718 15.72 -15.37 -37.43
C THR A 718 14.94 -14.09 -37.66
N GLN A 719 15.44 -12.98 -37.11
CA GLN A 719 14.87 -11.66 -37.30
C GLN A 719 14.93 -11.23 -38.77
N ARG A 720 13.79 -10.77 -39.28
CA ARG A 720 13.63 -10.18 -40.63
C ARG A 720 13.09 -8.75 -40.57
N GLY A 721 12.50 -8.35 -39.43
CA GLY A 721 11.80 -7.09 -39.24
C GLY A 721 12.57 -6.07 -38.39
N PRO A 722 11.92 -4.96 -38.03
CA PRO A 722 12.52 -3.85 -37.26
C PRO A 722 12.90 -4.22 -35.81
N ASP A 723 12.39 -5.33 -35.28
CA ASP A 723 12.66 -5.81 -33.92
C ASP A 723 12.87 -7.34 -33.91
N THR A 724 13.34 -7.86 -32.77
CA THR A 724 13.75 -9.23 -32.47
C THR A 724 12.76 -10.31 -32.89
N ALA A 725 13.27 -11.51 -33.20
CA ALA A 725 12.42 -12.69 -33.36
C ALA A 725 11.99 -13.24 -32.00
N VAL A 726 10.74 -13.70 -31.87
CA VAL A 726 10.16 -14.13 -30.58
C VAL A 726 9.44 -15.47 -30.68
N LEU A 727 9.38 -16.24 -29.58
CA LEU A 727 8.58 -17.46 -29.41
C LEU A 727 8.10 -17.59 -27.97
N SER A 728 6.79 -17.66 -27.75
CA SER A 728 6.19 -17.64 -26.41
C SER A 728 5.91 -19.02 -25.81
N ALA A 729 5.66 -20.04 -26.63
CA ALA A 729 5.48 -21.41 -26.15
C ALA A 729 5.80 -22.46 -27.20
N ALA A 730 6.19 -23.64 -26.72
CA ALA A 730 6.25 -24.88 -27.49
C ALA A 730 5.40 -25.94 -26.79
N VAL A 731 4.48 -26.58 -27.50
CA VAL A 731 3.56 -27.58 -26.94
C VAL A 731 3.56 -28.85 -27.78
N PHE A 732 3.36 -29.97 -27.09
CA PHE A 732 3.56 -31.31 -27.63
C PHE A 732 2.27 -32.13 -27.56
N ASP A 733 1.91 -32.72 -28.69
CA ASP A 733 0.70 -33.51 -28.86
C ASP A 733 1.00 -34.80 -29.65
N ALA A 734 0.13 -35.79 -29.53
CA ALA A 734 0.14 -36.94 -30.42
C ALA A 734 -0.02 -36.47 -31.89
N PRO A 735 0.56 -37.18 -32.88
CA PRO A 735 0.44 -36.82 -34.29
C PRO A 735 -1.03 -36.63 -34.71
N ARG A 736 -1.33 -35.53 -35.41
CA ARG A 736 -2.71 -35.12 -35.78
C ARG A 736 -2.97 -35.17 -37.28
N GLY A 737 -1.95 -35.40 -38.10
CA GLY A 737 -2.10 -35.49 -39.54
C GLY A 737 -0.81 -35.86 -40.27
N GLU A 738 -0.81 -35.59 -41.57
CA GLU A 738 0.35 -35.83 -42.43
C GLU A 738 1.39 -34.71 -42.33
N ARG A 739 2.65 -35.05 -42.59
CA ARG A 739 3.77 -34.10 -42.64
C ARG A 739 3.58 -33.11 -43.79
N ARG A 740 3.71 -31.81 -43.50
CA ARG A 740 3.58 -30.70 -44.46
C ARG A 740 4.83 -29.82 -44.42
N GLU A 741 5.13 -29.14 -45.54
CA GLU A 741 6.20 -28.13 -45.59
C GLU A 741 5.84 -26.88 -44.76
N ALA A 742 4.61 -26.39 -44.92
CA ALA A 742 4.09 -25.26 -44.16
C ALA A 742 3.37 -25.70 -42.86
N PRO A 743 3.41 -24.92 -41.78
CA PRO A 743 2.66 -25.21 -40.57
C PRO A 743 1.15 -25.13 -40.80
N VAL A 744 0.40 -25.89 -40.01
CA VAL A 744 -1.04 -25.66 -39.83
C VAL A 744 -1.21 -24.46 -38.90
N LEU A 745 -1.83 -23.39 -39.41
CA LEU A 745 -2.00 -22.14 -38.66
C LEU A 745 -3.33 -22.10 -37.90
N ASP A 746 -3.28 -21.61 -36.66
CA ASP A 746 -4.46 -21.28 -35.87
C ASP A 746 -4.31 -19.88 -35.26
N ARG A 747 -5.22 -18.99 -35.67
CA ARG A 747 -5.31 -17.59 -35.19
C ARG A 747 -6.54 -17.35 -34.31
N GLU A 748 -7.42 -18.33 -34.17
CA GLU A 748 -8.66 -18.21 -33.42
C GLU A 748 -8.44 -18.51 -31.94
N THR A 749 -7.60 -19.49 -31.65
CA THR A 749 -7.33 -19.97 -30.30
C THR A 749 -6.55 -18.95 -29.45
N LYS A 750 -5.70 -18.12 -30.07
CA LYS A 750 -4.88 -17.10 -29.39
C LYS A 750 -4.17 -17.69 -28.17
N GLY A 751 -4.29 -17.08 -27.00
CA GLY A 751 -3.73 -17.57 -25.74
C GLY A 751 -4.54 -18.69 -25.06
N ASN A 752 -5.72 -19.07 -25.58
CA ASN A 752 -6.63 -20.06 -24.98
C ASN A 752 -6.33 -21.50 -25.47
N TRP A 753 -5.18 -22.05 -25.09
CA TRP A 753 -4.64 -23.28 -25.67
C TRP A 753 -5.07 -24.57 -24.95
N LEU A 754 -5.55 -24.48 -23.71
CA LEU A 754 -5.89 -25.64 -22.87
C LEU A 754 -7.04 -26.45 -23.47
N GLY A 755 -6.87 -27.78 -23.48
CA GLY A 755 -7.82 -28.71 -24.09
C GLY A 755 -7.72 -28.82 -25.61
N ARG A 756 -7.05 -27.87 -26.29
CA ARG A 756 -6.79 -27.90 -27.73
C ARG A 756 -5.34 -28.26 -28.08
N TYR A 757 -4.38 -27.87 -27.24
CA TYR A 757 -2.95 -28.11 -27.43
C TYR A 757 -2.29 -28.63 -26.15
N GLY A 758 -1.13 -29.28 -26.30
CA GLY A 758 -0.24 -29.67 -25.20
C GLY A 758 -0.73 -30.85 -24.35
N ALA A 759 -1.50 -31.77 -24.95
CA ALA A 759 -2.02 -32.95 -24.25
C ALA A 759 -0.90 -33.85 -23.70
N GLU A 760 0.21 -33.99 -24.42
CA GLU A 760 1.38 -34.79 -23.98
C GLU A 760 2.37 -33.95 -23.17
N GLY A 761 2.45 -32.65 -23.43
CA GLY A 761 3.33 -31.75 -22.69
C GLY A 761 3.40 -30.33 -23.25
N TYR A 762 4.13 -29.46 -22.56
CA TYR A 762 4.31 -28.06 -22.94
C TYR A 762 5.58 -27.46 -22.31
N VAL A 763 6.03 -26.35 -22.90
CA VAL A 763 7.03 -25.41 -22.38
C VAL A 763 6.50 -24.00 -22.66
N LEU A 764 6.29 -23.23 -21.59
CA LEU A 764 5.90 -21.82 -21.65
C LEU A 764 7.13 -20.98 -21.27
N PHE A 765 7.65 -20.20 -22.21
CA PHE A 765 8.93 -19.50 -22.04
C PHE A 765 8.80 -18.29 -21.10
N ALA A 766 9.77 -18.11 -20.20
CA ALA A 766 9.80 -17.05 -19.18
C ALA A 766 8.45 -16.89 -18.44
N TRP A 767 7.78 -18.03 -18.23
CA TRP A 767 6.49 -18.03 -17.56
C TRP A 767 6.68 -17.49 -16.15
N HIS A 768 7.53 -18.11 -15.31
CA HIS A 768 7.80 -17.81 -13.88
C HIS A 768 8.78 -16.67 -13.61
N SER A 769 8.72 -15.63 -14.46
CA SER A 769 9.63 -14.48 -14.54
C SER A 769 10.84 -14.74 -15.44
N PHE A 770 11.79 -13.80 -15.48
CA PHE A 770 13.04 -13.93 -16.24
C PHE A 770 13.67 -15.29 -15.97
N ASP A 771 14.11 -15.99 -17.02
CA ASP A 771 14.79 -17.30 -17.00
C ASP A 771 14.04 -18.55 -16.49
N VAL A 772 12.81 -18.42 -15.98
CA VAL A 772 12.05 -19.56 -15.44
C VAL A 772 10.87 -19.94 -16.32
N ASP A 773 10.95 -21.10 -16.96
CA ASP A 773 9.88 -21.65 -17.79
C ASP A 773 8.86 -22.44 -16.95
N GLN A 774 7.63 -22.61 -17.46
CA GLN A 774 6.72 -23.64 -16.95
C GLN A 774 6.62 -24.75 -17.96
N GLU A 775 6.97 -25.95 -17.52
CA GLU A 775 7.01 -27.11 -18.39
C GLU A 775 6.32 -28.31 -17.77
N ARG A 776 5.67 -29.09 -18.63
CA ARG A 776 5.32 -30.49 -18.39
C ARG A 776 5.91 -31.26 -19.54
N ARG A 777 7.08 -31.85 -19.32
CA ARG A 777 7.80 -32.56 -20.38
C ARG A 777 7.17 -33.93 -20.64
N PRO A 778 6.90 -34.30 -21.90
CA PRO A 778 6.59 -35.67 -22.24
C PRO A 778 7.76 -36.59 -21.90
N ASN A 779 7.49 -37.86 -21.56
CA ASN A 779 8.52 -38.82 -21.13
C ASN A 779 9.60 -39.12 -22.20
N TYR A 780 9.32 -38.80 -23.46
CA TYR A 780 10.27 -39.00 -24.57
C TYR A 780 11.24 -37.81 -24.76
N LEU A 781 11.04 -36.69 -24.07
CA LEU A 781 11.88 -35.51 -24.19
C LEU A 781 12.94 -35.53 -23.08
N ALA A 782 14.22 -35.51 -23.46
CA ALA A 782 15.34 -35.50 -22.52
C ALA A 782 15.52 -34.13 -21.84
N GLY A 783 15.22 -33.05 -22.57
CA GLY A 783 15.41 -31.68 -22.12
C GLY A 783 14.89 -30.67 -23.12
N VAL A 784 15.02 -29.39 -22.78
CA VAL A 784 14.69 -28.24 -23.62
C VAL A 784 15.84 -27.27 -23.48
N GLU A 785 16.54 -26.99 -24.57
CA GLU A 785 17.70 -26.11 -24.57
C GLU A 785 17.41 -24.88 -25.41
N ALA A 786 17.58 -23.69 -24.85
CA ALA A 786 17.36 -22.43 -25.54
C ALA A 786 18.64 -21.60 -25.57
N SER A 787 18.93 -20.97 -26.71
CA SER A 787 20.05 -20.06 -26.89
C SER A 787 19.69 -18.91 -27.83
N HIS A 788 20.50 -17.86 -27.85
CA HIS A 788 20.30 -16.71 -28.73
C HIS A 788 21.64 -16.05 -29.07
N THR A 789 21.63 -15.22 -30.12
CA THR A 789 22.63 -14.18 -30.33
C THR A 789 22.12 -12.88 -29.71
N GLY A 790 22.91 -12.23 -28.85
CA GLY A 790 22.54 -10.99 -28.16
C GLY A 790 23.45 -10.63 -26.98
N ASP A 791 23.30 -9.40 -26.45
CA ASP A 791 24.12 -8.84 -25.35
C ASP A 791 23.70 -9.30 -23.94
N ARG A 792 22.67 -10.15 -23.83
CA ARG A 792 22.18 -10.65 -22.53
C ARG A 792 22.60 -12.10 -22.32
N PRO A 793 22.83 -12.54 -21.08
CA PRO A 793 23.18 -13.93 -20.81
C PRO A 793 22.00 -14.90 -20.95
N ASP A 794 20.75 -14.45 -20.75
CA ASP A 794 19.56 -15.31 -20.89
C ASP A 794 18.77 -15.01 -22.17
N PRO A 795 18.44 -16.04 -22.98
CA PRO A 795 17.66 -15.90 -24.21
C PRO A 795 16.15 -15.69 -23.97
N ARG A 796 15.67 -15.62 -22.73
CA ARG A 796 14.24 -15.50 -22.38
C ARG A 796 13.94 -14.17 -21.69
N ILE A 797 12.80 -13.58 -22.04
CA ILE A 797 12.35 -12.30 -21.51
C ILE A 797 10.90 -12.43 -21.06
N HIS A 798 10.59 -11.84 -19.91
CA HIS A 798 9.24 -11.61 -19.46
C HIS A 798 8.75 -10.23 -19.92
N VAL A 799 7.61 -10.18 -20.62
CA VAL A 799 6.91 -8.94 -20.92
C VAL A 799 5.73 -8.79 -19.97
N GLU A 800 5.83 -7.76 -19.14
CA GLU A 800 4.75 -7.36 -18.24
C GLU A 800 3.58 -6.83 -19.08
N ILE A 801 2.55 -7.65 -19.23
CA ILE A 801 1.23 -7.13 -19.57
C ILE A 801 0.79 -6.36 -18.33
N ALA A 802 0.22 -5.16 -18.50
CA ALA A 802 -0.26 -4.32 -17.39
C ALA A 802 -1.49 -4.91 -16.68
N GLU A 803 -1.47 -6.20 -16.38
CA GLU A 803 -2.57 -7.01 -15.88
C GLU A 803 -3.07 -6.52 -14.54
N ALA A 804 -2.17 -6.20 -13.60
CA ALA A 804 -2.56 -5.64 -12.30
C ALA A 804 -3.38 -4.36 -12.46
N ASP A 805 -3.01 -3.50 -13.42
CA ASP A 805 -3.72 -2.24 -13.71
C ASP A 805 -4.98 -2.46 -14.58
N LEU A 806 -5.01 -3.52 -15.41
CA LEU A 806 -6.19 -3.90 -16.20
C LEU A 806 -7.28 -4.49 -15.31
N LEU A 807 -6.91 -5.27 -14.30
CA LEU A 807 -7.80 -5.78 -13.24
C LEU A 807 -8.43 -4.63 -12.42
N ASP A 808 -7.80 -3.45 -12.39
CA ASP A 808 -8.35 -2.25 -11.78
C ASP A 808 -9.43 -1.58 -12.66
N THR A 809 -9.58 -1.93 -13.94
CA THR A 809 -10.58 -1.30 -14.83
C THR A 809 -12.00 -1.27 -14.24
N PRO A 810 -12.60 -2.41 -13.81
CA PRO A 810 -13.92 -2.40 -13.18
C PRO A 810 -13.90 -1.64 -11.85
N LEU A 811 -12.85 -1.75 -11.05
CA LEU A 811 -12.71 -1.00 -9.78
C LEU A 811 -12.73 0.51 -10.03
N LEU A 812 -12.12 0.97 -11.12
CA LEU A 812 -12.02 2.37 -11.51
C LEU A 812 -13.29 2.92 -12.13
N TYR A 813 -14.03 2.14 -12.92
CA TYR A 813 -15.11 2.70 -13.74
C TYR A 813 -16.49 2.06 -13.55
N ALA A 814 -16.59 0.94 -12.86
CA ALA A 814 -17.87 0.28 -12.60
C ALA A 814 -18.30 0.50 -11.14
N ALA A 815 -19.45 1.14 -10.95
CA ALA A 815 -20.04 1.38 -9.63
C ALA A 815 -20.17 0.10 -8.75
N PRO A 816 -20.52 -1.09 -9.29
CA PRO A 816 -20.59 -2.34 -8.53
C PRO A 816 -19.31 -2.71 -7.75
N PHE A 817 -18.15 -2.26 -8.23
CA PHE A 817 -16.85 -2.56 -7.65
C PHE A 817 -16.17 -1.32 -7.04
N SER A 818 -16.93 -0.26 -6.74
CA SER A 818 -16.40 0.93 -6.08
C SER A 818 -15.72 0.58 -4.74
N PRO A 819 -14.45 1.00 -4.50
CA PRO A 819 -13.83 0.89 -3.19
C PRO A 819 -14.57 1.66 -2.09
N LEU A 820 -15.34 2.71 -2.41
CA LEU A 820 -16.19 3.37 -1.41
C LEU A 820 -17.26 2.40 -0.90
N LEU A 821 -17.99 1.76 -1.81
CA LEU A 821 -19.02 0.78 -1.44
C LEU A 821 -18.43 -0.47 -0.80
N GLY A 822 -17.28 -0.94 -1.32
CA GLY A 822 -16.54 -2.07 -0.77
C GLY A 822 -16.11 -1.85 0.67
N ASN A 823 -15.48 -0.71 0.98
CA ASN A 823 -15.07 -0.39 2.34
C ASN A 823 -16.26 -0.10 3.26
N ALA A 824 -17.33 0.52 2.76
CA ALA A 824 -18.57 0.70 3.53
C ALA A 824 -19.23 -0.65 3.89
N TRP A 825 -19.25 -1.60 2.95
CA TRP A 825 -19.75 -2.95 3.17
C TRP A 825 -18.92 -3.72 4.20
N LEU A 826 -17.59 -3.70 4.08
CA LEU A 826 -16.69 -4.34 5.05
C LEU A 826 -16.81 -3.68 6.44
N LEU A 827 -16.85 -2.35 6.51
CA LEU A 827 -17.02 -1.63 7.78
C LEU A 827 -18.38 -1.90 8.41
N ALA A 828 -19.44 -2.10 7.63
CA ALA A 828 -20.75 -2.50 8.15
C ALA A 828 -20.69 -3.91 8.77
N ALA A 829 -19.99 -4.85 8.14
CA ALA A 829 -19.76 -6.19 8.69
C ALA A 829 -18.91 -6.15 9.97
N ASP A 830 -17.84 -5.34 10.00
CA ASP A 830 -17.05 -5.07 11.20
C ASP A 830 -17.94 -4.50 12.32
N THR A 831 -18.75 -3.48 12.01
CA THR A 831 -19.65 -2.84 12.98
C THR A 831 -20.64 -3.86 13.58
N ALA A 832 -21.25 -4.71 12.74
CA ALA A 832 -22.14 -5.76 13.21
C ALA A 832 -21.42 -6.74 14.15
N ASN A 833 -20.21 -7.17 13.80
CA ASN A 833 -19.39 -8.06 14.62
C ASN A 833 -18.98 -7.45 15.96
N LEU A 834 -18.68 -6.15 16.00
CA LEU A 834 -18.15 -5.48 17.20
C LEU A 834 -19.25 -5.00 18.15
N VAL A 835 -20.35 -4.51 17.60
CA VAL A 835 -21.47 -3.97 18.37
C VAL A 835 -22.40 -5.09 18.84
N LEU A 836 -22.65 -6.09 18.00
CA LEU A 836 -23.57 -7.21 18.27
C LEU A 836 -22.84 -8.57 18.17
N PRO A 837 -21.82 -8.82 19.02
CA PRO A 837 -20.98 -10.01 18.91
C PRO A 837 -21.73 -11.35 19.02
N ALA A 838 -22.85 -11.39 19.74
CA ALA A 838 -23.70 -12.58 19.85
C ALA A 838 -24.50 -12.90 18.56
N ARG A 839 -24.44 -12.01 17.55
CA ARG A 839 -25.16 -12.11 16.28
C ARG A 839 -24.19 -12.21 15.10
N ALA A 840 -23.28 -13.18 15.17
CA ALA A 840 -22.34 -13.46 14.08
C ALA A 840 -23.06 -13.77 12.75
N ASP A 841 -24.32 -14.24 12.81
CA ASP A 841 -25.21 -14.41 11.67
C ASP A 841 -25.44 -13.10 10.90
N LEU A 842 -25.51 -11.94 11.58
CA LEU A 842 -25.71 -10.64 10.94
C LEU A 842 -24.50 -10.24 10.10
N ALA A 843 -23.29 -10.40 10.64
CA ALA A 843 -22.08 -10.09 9.89
C ALA A 843 -21.91 -11.03 8.70
N GLN A 844 -22.19 -12.32 8.87
CA GLN A 844 -22.20 -13.28 7.75
C GLN A 844 -23.27 -12.95 6.70
N ALA A 845 -24.46 -12.51 7.13
CA ALA A 845 -25.52 -12.07 6.21
C ALA A 845 -25.13 -10.82 5.41
N ILE A 846 -24.43 -9.86 6.04
CA ILE A 846 -23.85 -8.70 5.36
C ILE A 846 -22.79 -9.17 4.36
N LEU A 847 -21.83 -9.99 4.78
CA LEU A 847 -20.77 -10.53 3.91
C LEU A 847 -21.31 -11.39 2.76
N GLY A 848 -22.47 -12.03 2.93
CA GLY A 848 -23.15 -12.78 1.88
C GLY A 848 -23.78 -11.92 0.78
N ARG A 849 -23.84 -10.59 0.96
CA ARG A 849 -24.45 -9.63 0.02
C ARG A 849 -23.47 -8.51 -0.38
N PRO A 850 -22.36 -8.83 -1.07
CA PRO A 850 -21.35 -7.85 -1.46
C PRO A 850 -21.92 -6.81 -2.45
N PRO A 851 -21.29 -5.62 -2.58
CA PRO A 851 -21.86 -4.48 -3.31
C PRO A 851 -22.31 -4.79 -4.73
N TRP A 852 -21.57 -5.60 -5.48
CA TRP A 852 -21.92 -5.93 -6.86
C TRP A 852 -23.24 -6.70 -7.01
N THR A 853 -23.68 -7.42 -5.97
CA THR A 853 -25.00 -8.07 -5.96
C THR A 853 -26.15 -7.07 -5.92
N TRP A 854 -25.95 -5.88 -5.35
CA TRP A 854 -26.96 -4.82 -5.31
C TRP A 854 -27.25 -4.25 -6.72
N PHE A 855 -26.33 -4.47 -7.65
CA PHE A 855 -26.44 -4.07 -9.05
C PHE A 855 -26.80 -5.24 -9.98
N GLY A 856 -27.14 -6.41 -9.44
CA GLY A 856 -27.49 -7.60 -10.23
C GLY A 856 -26.32 -8.23 -10.99
N VAL A 857 -25.07 -7.93 -10.60
CA VAL A 857 -23.88 -8.53 -11.24
C VAL A 857 -23.64 -9.92 -10.69
N ALA A 858 -23.75 -10.93 -11.55
CA ALA A 858 -23.36 -12.30 -11.24
C ALA A 858 -21.83 -12.43 -11.25
N ALA A 859 -21.23 -12.44 -10.07
CA ALA A 859 -19.81 -12.70 -9.86
C ALA A 859 -19.64 -13.85 -8.84
N PRO A 860 -18.48 -14.54 -8.81
CA PRO A 860 -18.27 -15.63 -7.87
C PRO A 860 -18.46 -15.17 -6.43
N ARG A 861 -18.96 -16.08 -5.59
CA ARG A 861 -18.95 -15.86 -4.15
C ARG A 861 -17.50 -15.93 -3.68
N LEU A 862 -17.11 -14.94 -2.89
CA LEU A 862 -15.85 -14.98 -2.17
C LEU A 862 -15.91 -16.15 -1.17
N GLU A 863 -14.89 -17.00 -1.18
CA GLU A 863 -14.81 -18.12 -0.24
C GLU A 863 -14.60 -17.63 1.20
N GLN A 864 -13.77 -16.59 1.39
CA GLN A 864 -13.40 -16.08 2.71
C GLN A 864 -13.46 -14.54 2.78
N PRO A 865 -14.64 -13.91 2.57
CA PRO A 865 -14.80 -12.45 2.62
C PRO A 865 -14.49 -11.87 4.01
N ALA A 866 -14.52 -12.70 5.05
CA ALA A 866 -14.14 -12.32 6.40
C ALA A 866 -12.67 -11.88 6.52
N PHE A 867 -11.79 -12.23 5.58
CA PHE A 867 -10.42 -11.70 5.53
C PHE A 867 -10.35 -10.22 5.17
N GLY A 868 -11.46 -9.64 4.69
CA GLY A 868 -11.62 -8.20 4.51
C GLY A 868 -11.94 -7.45 5.81
N LEU A 869 -12.18 -8.14 6.92
CA LEU A 869 -12.54 -7.54 8.21
C LEU A 869 -11.30 -7.02 8.97
N GLY A 870 -11.56 -6.24 10.02
CA GLY A 870 -10.54 -5.64 10.89
C GLY A 870 -10.37 -4.14 10.64
N LEU A 871 -10.15 -3.41 11.73
CA LEU A 871 -9.89 -1.98 11.68
C LEU A 871 -8.41 -1.71 11.48
N ASP A 872 -8.09 -0.69 10.70
CA ASP A 872 -6.72 -0.42 10.25
C ASP A 872 -6.07 0.72 11.06
N PHE A 873 -5.95 0.49 12.37
CA PHE A 873 -5.37 1.42 13.33
C PHE A 873 -4.18 0.80 14.07
N TRP A 874 -3.20 1.64 14.45
CA TRP A 874 -2.02 1.19 15.19
C TRP A 874 -2.32 0.55 16.56
N PRO A 875 -3.39 0.94 17.32
CA PRO A 875 -3.74 0.23 18.55
C PRO A 875 -4.26 -1.18 18.25
N THR A 876 -5.11 -1.34 17.22
CA THR A 876 -5.54 -2.68 16.75
C THR A 876 -4.33 -3.53 16.36
N LEU A 877 -3.38 -2.94 15.64
CA LEU A 877 -2.16 -3.60 15.20
C LEU A 877 -1.30 -4.05 16.39
N LEU A 878 -1.09 -3.19 17.39
CA LEU A 878 -0.36 -3.54 18.60
C LEU A 878 -1.06 -4.63 19.39
N TYR A 879 -2.37 -4.54 19.56
CA TYR A 879 -3.14 -5.58 20.23
C TYR A 879 -2.98 -6.92 19.50
N THR A 880 -3.18 -6.94 18.19
CA THR A 880 -3.03 -8.15 17.35
C THR A 880 -1.66 -8.81 17.49
N ASN A 881 -0.60 -8.03 17.67
CA ASN A 881 0.78 -8.54 17.71
C ASN A 881 1.34 -8.77 19.12
N TYR A 882 0.80 -8.10 20.15
CA TYR A 882 1.35 -8.05 21.51
C TYR A 882 0.31 -8.24 22.61
N ALA A 883 -0.84 -8.86 22.34
CA ALA A 883 -1.91 -9.00 23.34
C ALA A 883 -1.48 -9.70 24.64
N SER A 884 -0.52 -10.63 24.56
CA SER A 884 0.08 -11.31 25.72
C SER A 884 0.99 -10.42 26.58
N HIS A 885 1.32 -9.21 26.14
CA HIS A 885 2.27 -8.30 26.80
C HIS A 885 1.56 -7.10 27.41
N SER A 886 1.06 -7.28 28.64
CA SER A 886 0.30 -6.24 29.37
C SER A 886 1.02 -4.89 29.47
N GLY A 887 2.35 -4.88 29.58
CA GLY A 887 3.15 -3.65 29.59
C GLY A 887 3.09 -2.87 28.27
N VAL A 888 3.14 -3.55 27.12
CA VAL A 888 3.01 -2.93 25.80
C VAL A 888 1.59 -2.39 25.61
N ILE A 889 0.58 -3.19 25.97
CA ILE A 889 -0.83 -2.79 25.90
C ILE A 889 -1.12 -1.59 26.83
N GLY A 890 -0.53 -1.56 28.03
CA GLY A 890 -0.63 -0.42 28.94
C GLY A 890 0.00 0.85 28.36
N ALA A 891 1.20 0.76 27.79
CA ALA A 891 1.87 1.89 27.14
C ALA A 891 1.08 2.42 25.92
N MET A 892 0.49 1.50 25.14
CA MET A 892 -0.42 1.83 24.04
C MET A 892 -1.61 2.67 24.55
N TRP A 893 -2.32 2.21 25.59
CA TRP A 893 -3.47 2.94 26.16
C TRP A 893 -3.08 4.32 26.70
N VAL A 894 -1.98 4.42 27.44
CA VAL A 894 -1.48 5.70 27.95
C VAL A 894 -1.20 6.67 26.80
N THR A 895 -0.57 6.20 25.73
CA THR A 895 -0.24 7.01 24.56
C THR A 895 -1.51 7.44 23.82
N LEU A 896 -2.44 6.52 23.58
CA LEU A 896 -3.70 6.80 22.90
C LEU A 896 -4.53 7.84 23.66
N LEU A 897 -4.78 7.62 24.95
CA LEU A 897 -5.54 8.54 25.80
C LEU A 897 -4.87 9.91 25.94
N ALA A 898 -3.52 9.96 25.96
CA ALA A 898 -2.81 11.24 25.97
C ALA A 898 -3.02 12.02 24.67
N LEU A 899 -2.97 11.37 23.50
CA LEU A 899 -3.23 12.00 22.21
C LEU A 899 -4.69 12.51 22.12
N GLU A 900 -5.64 11.72 22.62
CA GLU A 900 -7.05 12.09 22.69
C GLU A 900 -7.32 13.27 23.62
N ALA A 901 -6.67 13.29 24.80
CA ALA A 901 -6.76 14.43 25.72
C ALA A 901 -6.23 15.72 25.07
N VAL A 902 -5.14 15.64 24.31
CA VAL A 902 -4.63 16.78 23.52
C VAL A 902 -5.62 17.20 22.43
N LEU A 903 -6.23 16.25 21.73
CA LEU A 903 -7.25 16.53 20.72
C LEU A 903 -8.46 17.24 21.33
N ILE A 904 -9.06 16.67 22.38
CA ILE A 904 -10.19 17.23 23.13
C ILE A 904 -9.85 18.63 23.66
N GLY A 905 -8.68 18.78 24.30
CA GLY A 905 -8.21 20.05 24.84
C GLY A 905 -8.03 21.12 23.74
N SER A 906 -7.46 20.73 22.59
CA SER A 906 -7.26 21.65 21.47
C SER A 906 -8.59 22.13 20.86
N VAL A 907 -9.59 21.25 20.75
CA VAL A 907 -10.95 21.62 20.29
C VAL A 907 -11.67 22.50 21.31
N GLY A 908 -11.57 22.17 22.60
CA GLY A 908 -12.12 22.99 23.69
C GLY A 908 -11.49 24.39 23.78
N LEU A 909 -10.24 24.53 23.34
CA LEU A 909 -9.57 25.82 23.19
C LEU A 909 -9.94 26.54 21.88
N LEU A 910 -10.19 25.81 20.80
CA LEU A 910 -10.47 26.38 19.48
C LEU A 910 -11.88 26.99 19.40
N LEU A 911 -12.91 26.26 19.85
CA LEU A 911 -14.31 26.69 19.70
C LEU A 911 -14.62 28.05 20.36
N PRO A 912 -14.21 28.35 21.61
CA PRO A 912 -14.45 29.65 22.22
C PRO A 912 -13.76 30.80 21.48
N ARG A 913 -12.56 30.55 20.93
CA ARG A 913 -11.81 31.54 20.12
C ARG A 913 -12.47 31.83 18.78
N LEU A 914 -13.34 30.94 18.30
CA LEU A 914 -14.20 31.14 17.13
C LEU A 914 -15.53 31.83 17.47
N GLY A 915 -15.73 32.26 18.72
CA GLY A 915 -16.97 32.91 19.17
C GLY A 915 -18.14 31.97 19.44
N TRP A 916 -17.87 30.66 19.61
CA TRP A 916 -18.93 29.72 19.99
C TRP A 916 -19.36 29.93 21.45
N PRO A 917 -20.68 29.92 21.74
CA PRO A 917 -21.18 29.97 23.11
C PRO A 917 -20.61 28.82 23.96
N ALA A 918 -20.21 29.10 25.20
CA ALA A 918 -19.57 28.13 26.09
C ALA A 918 -20.38 26.82 26.23
N ARG A 919 -21.72 26.92 26.30
CA ARG A 919 -22.62 25.75 26.34
C ARG A 919 -22.48 24.87 25.09
N LEU A 920 -22.56 25.48 23.90
CA LEU A 920 -22.44 24.75 22.62
C LEU A 920 -21.03 24.19 22.42
N ALA A 921 -19.99 24.95 22.77
CA ALA A 921 -18.62 24.47 22.75
C ALA A 921 -18.44 23.24 23.65
N GLY A 922 -18.97 23.29 24.89
CA GLY A 922 -18.98 22.16 25.80
C GLY A 922 -19.72 20.93 25.26
N THR A 923 -20.87 21.13 24.59
CA THR A 923 -21.60 20.04 23.95
C THR A 923 -20.77 19.34 22.87
N TRP A 924 -20.12 20.09 21.97
CA TRP A 924 -19.31 19.49 20.90
C TRP A 924 -18.05 18.80 21.42
N VAL A 925 -17.43 19.36 22.46
CA VAL A 925 -16.34 18.69 23.19
C VAL A 925 -16.82 17.37 23.80
N GLY A 926 -18.02 17.35 24.39
CA GLY A 926 -18.64 16.12 24.91
C GLY A 926 -18.93 15.10 23.82
N VAL A 927 -19.47 15.53 22.67
CA VAL A 927 -19.72 14.65 21.51
C VAL A 927 -18.42 14.03 21.00
N LEU A 928 -17.35 14.82 20.90
CA LEU A 928 -16.03 14.31 20.51
C LEU A 928 -15.51 13.27 21.52
N ALA A 929 -15.60 13.56 22.82
CA ALA A 929 -15.16 12.63 23.86
C ALA A 929 -15.95 11.31 23.82
N VAL A 930 -17.27 11.36 23.61
CA VAL A 930 -18.09 10.15 23.43
C VAL A 930 -17.69 9.40 22.17
N GLY A 931 -17.43 10.11 21.07
CA GLY A 931 -16.95 9.49 19.82
C GLY A 931 -15.63 8.75 19.99
N LEU A 932 -14.68 9.35 20.73
CA LEU A 932 -13.39 8.73 21.06
C LEU A 932 -13.56 7.53 22.01
N MET A 933 -14.43 7.63 23.01
CA MET A 933 -14.77 6.49 23.86
C MET A 933 -15.37 5.32 23.05
N VAL A 934 -16.25 5.59 22.08
CA VAL A 934 -16.77 4.57 21.17
C VAL A 934 -15.65 3.99 20.32
N PHE A 935 -14.76 4.83 19.80
CA PHE A 935 -13.56 4.40 19.06
C PHE A 935 -12.72 3.44 19.89
N ASP A 936 -12.39 3.77 21.14
CA ASP A 936 -11.62 2.93 22.06
C ASP A 936 -12.28 1.58 22.34
N VAL A 937 -13.60 1.57 22.57
CA VAL A 937 -14.34 0.32 22.78
C VAL A 937 -14.28 -0.57 21.54
N LEU A 938 -14.33 0.01 20.35
CA LEU A 938 -14.19 -0.73 19.10
C LEU A 938 -12.77 -1.28 18.92
N GLN A 939 -11.72 -0.59 19.39
CA GLN A 939 -10.34 -1.09 19.38
C GLN A 939 -10.14 -2.32 20.27
N VAL A 940 -10.75 -2.32 21.47
CA VAL A 940 -10.66 -3.47 22.41
C VAL A 940 -11.39 -4.69 21.88
N ARG A 941 -12.54 -4.45 21.23
CA ARG A 941 -13.38 -5.54 20.71
C ARG A 941 -12.92 -6.04 19.35
N GLY A 942 -12.28 -5.18 18.56
CA GLY A 942 -11.71 -5.44 17.22
C GLY A 942 -10.64 -6.49 17.28
#